data_AF-A0A6A0IDW5-F1
#
_entry.id   AF-A0A6A0IDW5-F1
#
_cell.length_a   1.000
_cell.length_b   1.000
_cell.length_c   1.000
_cell.angle_alpha   90.00
_cell.angle_beta   90.00
_cell.angle_gamma   90.00
#
_symmetry.space_group_name_H-M   'P 1'
#
loop_
_entity.id
_entity.type
_entity.pdbx_description
1 polymer ?
#
loop_
_entity_poly.entity_id
_entity_poly.type
_entity_poly.pdbx_seq_one_letter_code
_entity_poly.pdbx_strand_id
1 'polypeptide(L)'
;MRRLVLAIPAALLLAPGPARGAICTVVVTTDAGAGSGDAGDLRYCVTRANASADVPHTISITATGTITLASPLPPLGRDVTIAGPGPASLTISGSGLHPLFFVGSPSSPDPTPAVTISDLTLAGGRARGFDGGEGGGGAAGMGGALVVNGGSVVVSNVTFSGNQSVGGKGGNGSDTGVFPGGGGGAGSAGANGDYSLWAAGGSGGPFGGSGGTAGSGTFGNGGAGGDGAGGGSGAAGGPGGVGGGGGGGSAGAQGGVGGGGGSGVVFGASGGWGGGSGASGDGVFSFGGGGGGAGLGGAVFVRSGSLVVAHCTFTGNSASGGAGGTGGVGTSGPGSGRGGAVFVHGGWLTLFGTSFSGNSDTTGPGSDGTGSCASPPAVPCDPGNVTVYGGTVGCTPPPPAVFDDGPVCEGATLHLSTPAFEGATYSWTGPNGFTSAAASPSIPGVTVASAGTYGVTVTAGGCTSAAGTTEVAVLPDPSAPSVTAPLPLTVHQTACCGTSGGVTGATSAALSSFLAGATATDDCDPDPAELPVLAGGVEATETTCFESGSTPVTFRFQDASGKVGSASSSVTVRLFGDLDLDGRVDPADMVVLQSFFNFAASPGTPPFAAPESMADLTHDAAVDPADMVQLQSFFNFAVACLAP
;
A
#
# COMPACT_ATOMS: atom_id res chain seq x y z
N MET A 1 64.69 -17.30 -0.85
CA MET A 1 63.47 -16.72 -1.45
C MET A 1 62.28 -17.14 -0.58
N ARG A 2 61.86 -16.27 0.36
CA ARG A 2 60.70 -16.51 1.23
C ARG A 2 59.45 -16.03 0.50
N ARG A 3 58.52 -16.92 0.15
CA ARG A 3 57.19 -16.58 -0.36
C ARG A 3 56.27 -16.34 0.84
N LEU A 4 55.88 -15.08 1.01
CA LEU A 4 54.89 -14.61 1.97
C LEU A 4 53.50 -14.97 1.44
N VAL A 5 52.76 -15.80 2.17
CA VAL A 5 51.34 -16.08 1.92
C VAL A 5 50.55 -14.93 2.55
N LEU A 6 49.92 -14.11 1.73
CA LEU A 6 48.98 -13.08 2.17
C LEU A 6 47.56 -13.66 2.03
N ALA A 7 46.96 -14.05 3.15
CA ALA A 7 45.55 -14.39 3.22
C ALA A 7 44.73 -13.09 3.24
N ILE A 8 43.92 -12.86 2.21
CA ILE A 8 42.88 -11.83 2.18
C ILE A 8 41.59 -12.51 2.64
N PRO A 9 40.91 -12.06 3.70
CA PRO A 9 39.62 -12.62 4.06
C PRO A 9 38.58 -12.15 3.03
N ALA A 10 37.88 -13.11 2.42
CA ALA A 10 36.69 -12.86 1.65
C ALA A 10 35.61 -12.31 2.59
N ALA A 11 35.40 -10.99 2.57
CA ALA A 11 34.18 -10.41 3.10
C ALA A 11 33.03 -10.92 2.21
N LEU A 12 32.24 -11.83 2.78
CA LEU A 12 30.92 -12.16 2.28
C LEU A 12 30.12 -10.86 2.26
N LEU A 13 30.05 -10.19 1.10
CA LEU A 13 29.04 -9.17 0.86
C LEU A 13 27.70 -9.88 0.96
N LEU A 14 27.05 -9.78 2.12
CA LEU A 14 25.60 -9.84 2.15
C LEU A 14 25.13 -8.80 1.12
N ALA A 15 24.43 -9.26 0.09
CA ALA A 15 23.60 -8.36 -0.68
C ALA A 15 22.77 -7.53 0.32
N PRO A 16 22.69 -6.20 0.18
CA PRO A 16 21.77 -5.44 1.01
C PRO A 16 20.38 -6.03 0.76
N GLY A 17 19.82 -6.69 1.77
CA GLY A 17 18.38 -6.95 1.80
C GLY A 17 17.64 -5.63 1.62
N PRO A 18 16.38 -5.64 1.13
CA PRO A 18 15.64 -4.40 0.94
C PRO A 18 15.72 -3.57 2.21
N ALA A 19 16.18 -2.33 2.07
CA ALA A 19 16.30 -1.40 3.18
C ALA A 19 14.96 -1.39 3.94
N ARG A 20 14.94 -1.89 5.18
CA ARG A 20 13.76 -1.78 6.05
C ARG A 20 13.57 -0.30 6.31
N GLY A 21 12.65 0.33 5.56
CA GLY A 21 12.33 1.74 5.73
C GLY A 21 11.98 2.04 7.17
N ALA A 22 12.49 3.16 7.71
CA ALA A 22 12.19 3.54 9.09
C ALA A 22 10.70 3.92 9.21
N ILE A 23 9.98 3.23 10.11
CA ILE A 23 8.55 3.43 10.37
C ILE A 23 8.36 4.34 11.58
N CYS A 24 7.50 5.35 11.47
CA CYS A 24 7.02 6.13 12.61
C CYS A 24 5.49 6.02 12.70
N THR A 25 4.98 5.66 13.88
CA THR A 25 3.55 5.44 14.11
C THR A 25 2.93 6.64 14.81
N VAL A 26 1.96 7.28 14.17
CA VAL A 26 1.19 8.36 14.80
C VAL A 26 0.06 7.74 15.62
N VAL A 27 0.15 7.88 16.94
CA VAL A 27 -0.74 7.20 17.92
C VAL A 27 -1.65 8.16 18.69
N VAL A 28 -1.40 9.46 18.57
CA VAL A 28 -2.17 10.51 19.24
C VAL A 28 -2.57 11.60 18.23
N THR A 29 -3.63 12.33 18.54
CA THR A 29 -4.16 13.40 17.68
C THR A 29 -3.65 14.80 18.02
N THR A 30 -2.71 14.92 18.96
CA THR A 30 -2.06 16.19 19.30
C THR A 30 -1.11 16.65 18.18
N ASP A 31 -0.61 17.88 18.25
CA ASP A 31 0.35 18.45 17.29
C ASP A 31 1.47 19.23 18.00
N ALA A 32 1.95 18.71 19.14
CA ALA A 32 2.95 19.36 19.97
C ALA A 32 4.39 19.06 19.52
N GLY A 33 4.58 18.15 18.56
CA GLY A 33 5.89 17.57 18.23
C GLY A 33 6.36 16.56 19.28
N ALA A 34 5.43 15.97 20.03
CA ALA A 34 5.71 15.03 21.11
C ALA A 34 5.77 13.59 20.60
N GLY A 35 6.83 12.86 20.97
CA GLY A 35 7.00 11.45 20.63
C GLY A 35 8.29 10.87 21.20
N SER A 36 8.41 9.54 21.14
CA SER A 36 9.61 8.81 21.54
C SER A 36 9.79 7.56 20.69
N GLY A 37 11.04 7.29 20.28
CA GLY A 37 11.35 6.17 19.40
C GLY A 37 10.52 6.22 18.11
N ASP A 38 9.82 5.12 17.83
CA ASP A 38 9.02 4.89 16.63
C ASP A 38 7.55 5.32 16.74
N ALA A 39 7.18 6.09 17.77
CA ALA A 39 5.81 6.57 17.94
C ALA A 39 5.73 8.02 18.46
N GLY A 40 4.70 8.75 18.03
CA GLY A 40 4.46 10.13 18.48
C GLY A 40 3.22 10.74 17.86
N ASP A 41 3.18 12.08 17.87
CA ASP A 41 2.25 12.84 17.04
C ASP A 41 2.75 13.02 15.60
N LEU A 42 1.89 13.56 14.73
CA LEU A 42 2.19 13.74 13.31
C LEU A 42 3.42 14.63 13.09
N ARG A 43 3.53 15.75 13.82
CA ARG A 43 4.66 16.67 13.73
C ARG A 43 5.97 16.02 14.14
N TYR A 44 5.96 15.22 15.20
CA TYR A 44 7.12 14.43 15.60
C TYR A 44 7.58 13.50 14.47
N CYS A 45 6.66 12.71 13.91
CA CYS A 45 6.99 11.76 12.84
C CYS A 45 7.50 12.44 11.57
N VAL A 46 6.88 13.56 11.15
CA VAL A 46 7.35 14.36 10.00
C VAL A 46 8.75 14.94 10.26
N THR A 47 8.98 15.49 11.46
CA THR A 47 10.30 16.03 11.84
C THR A 47 11.37 14.96 11.80
N ARG A 48 11.05 13.76 12.30
CA ARG A 48 11.97 12.63 12.27
C ARG A 48 12.27 12.14 10.85
N ALA A 49 11.25 12.02 9.99
CA ALA A 49 11.43 11.65 8.59
C ALA A 49 12.34 12.64 7.83
N ASN A 50 12.26 13.93 8.17
CA ASN A 50 13.13 14.94 7.58
C ASN A 50 14.58 14.92 8.11
N ALA A 51 14.79 14.45 9.34
CA ALA A 51 16.08 14.45 10.01
C ALA A 51 16.90 13.16 9.81
N SER A 52 16.26 12.05 9.42
CA SER A 52 16.94 10.77 9.23
C SER A 52 17.66 10.67 7.88
N ALA A 53 18.70 9.83 7.83
CA ALA A 53 19.42 9.48 6.61
C ALA A 53 18.85 8.23 5.91
N ASP A 54 17.94 7.51 6.56
CA ASP A 54 17.32 6.29 6.01
C ASP A 54 16.27 6.64 4.95
N VAL A 55 16.20 5.93 3.84
CA VAL A 55 15.11 6.07 2.85
C VAL A 55 14.74 4.69 2.29
N PRO A 56 13.45 4.40 2.03
CA PRO A 56 12.26 5.27 2.18
C PRO A 56 11.70 5.33 3.61
N HIS A 57 10.96 6.39 3.95
CA HIS A 57 10.26 6.53 5.23
C HIS A 57 8.77 6.20 5.15
N THR A 58 8.24 5.57 6.20
CA THR A 58 6.79 5.34 6.34
C THR A 58 6.27 5.97 7.63
N ILE A 59 5.28 6.85 7.51
CA ILE A 59 4.49 7.41 8.61
C ILE A 59 3.13 6.70 8.59
N SER A 60 2.91 5.81 9.55
CA SER A 60 1.65 5.06 9.68
C SER A 60 0.79 5.70 10.76
N ILE A 61 -0.40 6.20 10.40
CA ILE A 61 -1.30 6.83 11.36
C ILE A 61 -2.34 5.82 11.81
N THR A 62 -2.29 5.49 13.10
CA THR A 62 -3.26 4.60 13.76
C THR A 62 -4.25 5.36 14.63
N ALA A 63 -3.93 6.61 14.98
CA ALA A 63 -4.84 7.53 15.66
C ALA A 63 -6.11 7.76 14.81
N THR A 64 -7.26 7.90 15.48
CA THR A 64 -8.54 8.25 14.86
C THR A 64 -9.07 9.57 15.42
N GLY A 65 -9.94 10.24 14.68
CA GLY A 65 -10.44 11.57 15.02
C GLY A 65 -9.73 12.69 14.27
N THR A 66 -9.67 13.89 14.86
CA THR A 66 -9.10 15.07 14.20
C THR A 66 -7.75 15.45 14.81
N ILE A 67 -6.68 15.43 14.00
CA ILE A 67 -5.41 16.10 14.30
C ILE A 67 -5.58 17.57 13.93
N THR A 68 -5.71 18.44 14.92
CA THR A 68 -5.78 19.89 14.67
C THR A 68 -4.38 20.47 14.76
N LEU A 69 -3.90 21.05 13.66
CA LEU A 69 -2.57 21.63 13.60
C LEU A 69 -2.50 22.89 14.48
N ALA A 70 -1.52 22.92 15.37
CA ALA A 70 -1.17 24.09 16.18
C ALA A 70 -0.32 25.09 15.40
N SER A 71 0.34 24.64 14.32
CA SER A 71 1.11 25.44 13.39
C SER A 71 1.29 24.67 12.07
N PRO A 72 1.81 25.26 10.99
CA PRO A 72 2.12 24.50 9.78
C PRO A 72 3.11 23.35 10.03
N LEU A 73 2.93 22.21 9.36
CA LEU A 73 3.86 21.07 9.47
C LEU A 73 5.19 21.35 8.76
N PRO A 74 6.32 20.78 9.21
CA PRO A 74 7.58 20.90 8.49
C PRO A 74 7.46 20.41 7.03
N PRO A 75 8.17 21.03 6.06
CA PRO A 75 8.13 20.62 4.65
C PRO A 75 8.59 19.17 4.45
N LEU A 76 7.96 18.46 3.53
CA LEU A 76 8.34 17.12 3.10
C LEU A 76 9.43 17.23 2.02
N GLY A 77 10.69 17.26 2.46
CA GLY A 77 11.85 17.42 1.58
C GLY A 77 12.50 16.10 1.12
N ARG A 78 11.94 14.95 1.52
CA ARG A 78 12.48 13.60 1.34
C ARG A 78 11.39 12.61 0.93
N ASP A 79 11.80 11.42 0.51
CA ASP A 79 10.89 10.34 0.15
C ASP A 79 10.14 9.83 1.38
N VAL A 80 8.81 9.97 1.38
CA VAL A 80 7.97 9.62 2.52
C VAL A 80 6.61 9.08 2.06
N THR A 81 6.16 8.02 2.72
CA THR A 81 4.79 7.51 2.61
C THR A 81 4.04 7.85 3.89
N ILE A 82 2.89 8.51 3.78
CA ILE A 82 1.98 8.83 4.87
C ILE A 82 0.68 8.08 4.64
N ALA A 83 0.38 7.10 5.49
CA ALA A 83 -0.82 6.27 5.37
C ALA A 83 -1.72 6.47 6.58
N GLY A 84 -2.99 6.82 6.35
CA GLY A 84 -4.01 6.94 7.37
C GLY A 84 -4.87 5.68 7.56
N PRO A 85 -5.75 5.66 8.57
CA PRO A 85 -6.65 4.55 8.85
C PRO A 85 -7.98 4.63 8.06
N GLY A 86 -8.07 5.51 7.07
CA GLY A 86 -9.24 5.76 6.24
C GLY A 86 -9.78 7.19 6.33
N PRO A 87 -10.36 7.75 5.25
CA PRO A 87 -10.83 9.14 5.21
C PRO A 87 -11.97 9.45 6.20
N ALA A 88 -12.81 8.47 6.55
CA ALA A 88 -13.84 8.62 7.58
C ALA A 88 -13.28 8.57 9.01
N SER A 89 -12.09 7.99 9.19
CA SER A 89 -11.50 7.68 10.49
C SER A 89 -10.57 8.78 10.99
N LEU A 90 -9.85 9.45 10.09
CA LEU A 90 -8.85 10.47 10.44
C LEU A 90 -9.02 11.73 9.61
N THR A 91 -9.02 12.88 10.29
CA THR A 91 -8.91 14.21 9.68
C THR A 91 -7.66 14.93 10.17
N ILE A 92 -6.81 15.39 9.26
CA ILE A 92 -5.76 16.37 9.56
C ILE A 92 -6.35 17.75 9.20
N SER A 93 -6.52 18.60 10.21
CA SER A 93 -7.22 19.86 10.11
C SER A 93 -6.33 21.06 10.38
N GLY A 94 -6.37 22.03 9.47
CA GLY A 94 -5.72 23.33 9.65
C GLY A 94 -6.55 24.30 10.49
N SER A 95 -7.77 23.92 10.89
CA SER A 95 -8.77 24.74 11.61
C SER A 95 -9.14 26.08 10.95
N GLY A 96 -8.86 26.24 9.66
CA GLY A 96 -9.00 27.48 8.92
C GLY A 96 -7.86 28.47 9.18
N LEU A 97 -6.79 28.05 9.86
CA LEU A 97 -5.68 28.92 10.29
C LEU A 97 -4.36 28.59 9.59
N HIS A 98 -4.11 27.31 9.30
CA HIS A 98 -2.80 26.85 8.81
C HIS A 98 -2.92 26.02 7.53
N PRO A 99 -1.95 26.14 6.60
CA PRO A 99 -1.76 25.14 5.56
C PRO A 99 -1.25 23.81 6.15
N LEU A 100 -1.50 22.70 5.44
CA LEU A 100 -1.19 21.37 5.98
C LEU A 100 0.19 20.86 5.52
N PHE A 101 0.35 20.57 4.23
CA PHE A 101 1.55 19.93 3.67
C PHE A 101 2.22 20.76 2.59
N PHE A 102 3.55 20.78 2.61
CA PHE A 102 4.39 21.34 1.57
C PHE A 102 5.41 20.31 1.11
N VAL A 103 5.42 19.97 -0.18
CA VAL A 103 6.36 19.01 -0.76
C VAL A 103 7.47 19.75 -1.51
N GLY A 104 8.72 19.34 -1.24
CA GLY A 104 9.92 19.94 -1.80
C GLY A 104 10.55 21.00 -0.89
N SER A 105 11.59 21.67 -1.40
CA SER A 105 12.30 22.73 -0.69
C SER A 105 11.89 24.12 -1.19
N PRO A 106 11.66 25.11 -0.31
CA PRO A 106 11.36 26.47 -0.70
C PRO A 106 12.55 27.24 -1.29
N SER A 107 13.80 26.74 -1.21
CA SER A 107 15.02 27.55 -1.36
C SER A 107 16.03 27.14 -2.43
N SER A 108 15.80 26.05 -3.19
CA SER A 108 16.79 25.53 -4.15
C SER A 108 16.16 24.52 -5.12
N PRO A 109 16.66 24.38 -6.36
CA PRO A 109 16.27 23.29 -7.25
C PRO A 109 16.99 21.98 -6.89
N ASP A 110 16.63 21.35 -5.74
CA ASP A 110 16.69 19.88 -5.46
C ASP A 110 16.39 19.58 -3.97
N PRO A 111 16.01 18.35 -3.55
CA PRO A 111 15.70 17.13 -4.31
C PRO A 111 14.28 17.13 -4.89
N THR A 112 13.99 16.22 -5.82
CA THR A 112 12.62 15.85 -6.23
C THR A 112 12.10 14.70 -5.36
N PRO A 113 11.49 14.94 -4.18
CA PRO A 113 11.05 13.86 -3.29
C PRO A 113 9.92 13.06 -3.90
N ALA A 114 9.88 11.76 -3.61
CA ALA A 114 8.75 10.87 -3.86
C ALA A 114 7.86 10.81 -2.62
N VAL A 115 6.69 11.46 -2.67
CA VAL A 115 5.76 11.54 -1.54
C VAL A 115 4.46 10.82 -1.86
N THR A 116 4.06 9.89 -0.99
CA THR A 116 2.74 9.23 -1.07
C THR A 116 1.90 9.62 0.14
N ILE A 117 0.65 10.01 -0.08
CA ILE A 117 -0.32 10.31 0.99
C ILE A 117 -1.59 9.50 0.70
N SER A 118 -2.03 8.67 1.66
CA SER A 118 -3.23 7.85 1.47
C SER A 118 -4.15 7.77 2.69
N ASP A 119 -5.41 7.44 2.42
CA ASP A 119 -6.39 6.94 3.40
C ASP A 119 -6.68 7.91 4.57
N LEU A 120 -6.93 9.18 4.28
CA LEU A 120 -7.21 10.20 5.30
C LEU A 120 -7.99 11.39 4.74
N THR A 121 -8.48 12.25 5.63
CA THR A 121 -9.08 13.54 5.26
C THR A 121 -8.11 14.69 5.55
N LEU A 122 -7.93 15.58 4.58
CA LEU A 122 -7.22 16.85 4.68
C LEU A 122 -8.24 17.99 4.66
N ALA A 123 -8.45 18.63 5.81
CA ALA A 123 -9.55 19.59 5.98
C ALA A 123 -9.15 20.95 6.52
N GLY A 124 -9.93 21.96 6.17
CA GLY A 124 -9.84 23.30 6.78
C GLY A 124 -8.44 23.92 6.69
N GLY A 125 -7.62 23.51 5.73
CA GLY A 125 -6.32 24.12 5.50
C GLY A 125 -6.51 25.52 4.90
N ARG A 126 -5.77 26.53 5.37
CA ARG A 126 -5.87 27.91 4.85
C ARG A 126 -4.50 28.49 4.51
N ALA A 127 -4.32 28.86 3.24
CA ALA A 127 -3.16 29.61 2.77
C ALA A 127 -3.58 31.05 2.40
N ARG A 128 -3.03 32.06 3.08
CA ARG A 128 -3.31 33.48 2.79
C ARG A 128 -2.05 34.21 2.33
N GLY A 129 -2.13 34.90 1.20
CA GLY A 129 -1.08 35.79 0.71
C GLY A 129 -0.95 37.04 1.59
N PHE A 130 0.26 37.58 1.66
CA PHE A 130 0.54 38.82 2.39
C PHE A 130 -0.13 40.02 1.72
N ASP A 131 -0.68 40.90 2.56
CA ASP A 131 -1.19 42.18 2.11
C ASP A 131 0.00 43.06 1.67
N GLY A 132 -0.19 43.85 0.60
CA GLY A 132 0.82 44.78 0.11
C GLY A 132 1.05 45.94 1.08
N GLY A 133 2.31 46.39 1.18
CA GLY A 133 2.63 47.69 1.82
C GLY A 133 2.07 48.87 1.02
N GLU A 134 2.24 50.11 1.48
CA GLU A 134 1.68 51.30 0.81
C GLU A 134 1.91 51.30 -0.71
N GLY A 135 0.82 51.34 -1.49
CA GLY A 135 0.85 51.25 -2.95
C GLY A 135 1.38 49.93 -3.54
N GLY A 136 1.86 48.98 -2.74
CA GLY A 136 2.33 47.67 -3.17
C GLY A 136 1.20 46.68 -3.48
N GLY A 137 1.44 45.77 -4.43
CA GLY A 137 0.50 44.70 -4.75
C GLY A 137 0.44 43.62 -3.66
N GLY A 138 -0.72 43.01 -3.46
CA GLY A 138 -0.89 41.86 -2.57
C GLY A 138 -0.26 40.58 -3.14
N ALA A 139 0.22 39.70 -2.28
CA ALA A 139 0.78 38.39 -2.66
C ALA A 139 -0.32 37.33 -2.84
N ALA A 140 -0.01 36.23 -3.52
CA ALA A 140 -0.94 35.14 -3.76
C ALA A 140 -1.10 34.22 -2.53
N GLY A 141 -2.31 33.69 -2.31
CA GLY A 141 -2.53 32.51 -1.47
C GLY A 141 -2.45 31.24 -2.32
N MET A 142 -1.76 30.20 -1.86
CA MET A 142 -1.50 28.97 -2.65
C MET A 142 -1.79 27.72 -1.83
N GLY A 143 -2.71 26.85 -2.30
CA GLY A 143 -2.89 25.50 -1.79
C GLY A 143 -3.15 25.40 -0.29
N GLY A 144 -4.42 25.47 0.13
CA GLY A 144 -4.78 25.40 1.55
C GLY A 144 -4.37 24.07 2.22
N ALA A 145 -4.41 22.95 1.50
CA ALA A 145 -4.03 21.64 2.02
C ALA A 145 -2.64 21.19 1.59
N LEU A 146 -2.34 21.25 0.28
CA LEU A 146 -1.13 20.66 -0.27
C LEU A 146 -0.49 21.58 -1.30
N VAL A 147 0.79 21.84 -1.14
CA VAL A 147 1.62 22.54 -2.12
C VAL A 147 2.67 21.57 -2.67
N VAL A 148 2.72 21.40 -3.99
CA VAL A 148 3.73 20.60 -4.69
C VAL A 148 4.72 21.53 -5.38
N ASN A 149 5.92 21.65 -4.81
CA ASN A 149 6.98 22.53 -5.28
C ASN A 149 8.11 21.74 -5.98
N GLY A 150 7.75 20.74 -6.79
CA GLY A 150 8.66 19.74 -7.36
C GLY A 150 8.44 18.35 -6.76
N GLY A 151 9.17 17.35 -7.27
CA GLY A 151 9.01 15.95 -6.82
C GLY A 151 7.93 15.16 -7.57
N SER A 152 7.74 13.92 -7.15
CA SER A 152 6.64 13.05 -7.57
C SER A 152 5.72 12.79 -6.37
N VAL A 153 4.47 13.21 -6.49
CA VAL A 153 3.48 13.10 -5.41
C VAL A 153 2.35 12.20 -5.86
N VAL A 154 2.01 11.21 -5.04
CA VAL A 154 0.84 10.36 -5.23
C VAL A 154 -0.09 10.57 -4.06
N VAL A 155 -1.36 10.87 -4.35
CA VAL A 155 -2.41 10.99 -3.35
C VAL A 155 -3.50 10.00 -3.70
N SER A 156 -3.83 9.09 -2.78
CA SER A 156 -4.84 8.04 -3.02
C SER A 156 -5.84 7.92 -1.89
N ASN A 157 -7.14 7.84 -2.23
CA ASN A 157 -8.21 7.68 -1.23
C ASN A 157 -8.19 8.78 -0.14
N VAL A 158 -7.94 10.03 -0.57
CA VAL A 158 -7.91 11.20 0.31
C VAL A 158 -9.11 12.10 0.06
N THR A 159 -9.72 12.61 1.13
CA THR A 159 -10.76 13.64 1.04
C THR A 159 -10.15 15.01 1.35
N PHE A 160 -10.17 15.93 0.38
CA PHE A 160 -9.83 17.34 0.55
C PHE A 160 -11.11 18.14 0.83
N SER A 161 -11.29 18.60 2.08
CA SER A 161 -12.53 19.24 2.52
C SER A 161 -12.36 20.66 3.06
N GLY A 162 -13.06 21.64 2.49
CA GLY A 162 -13.14 22.98 3.07
C GLY A 162 -11.80 23.75 3.09
N ASN A 163 -10.85 23.39 2.24
CA ASN A 163 -9.54 24.04 2.18
C ASN A 163 -9.60 25.34 1.38
N GLN A 164 -8.83 26.34 1.78
CA GLN A 164 -8.96 27.71 1.30
C GLN A 164 -7.62 28.30 0.88
N SER A 165 -7.58 28.95 -0.29
CA SER A 165 -6.50 29.84 -0.68
C SER A 165 -7.03 31.27 -0.85
N VAL A 166 -6.37 32.25 -0.22
CA VAL A 166 -6.83 33.64 -0.17
C VAL A 166 -5.70 34.59 -0.55
N GLY A 167 -5.89 35.37 -1.60
CA GLY A 167 -4.95 36.41 -1.98
C GLY A 167 -4.84 37.51 -0.92
N GLY A 168 -3.65 38.09 -0.79
CA GLY A 168 -3.42 39.27 0.03
C GLY A 168 -4.08 40.50 -0.57
N LYS A 169 -4.47 41.45 0.27
CA LYS A 169 -5.00 42.73 -0.18
C LYS A 169 -3.89 43.56 -0.81
N GLY A 170 -4.23 44.39 -1.79
CA GLY A 170 -3.32 45.45 -2.22
C GLY A 170 -3.18 46.51 -1.13
N GLY A 171 -2.03 47.15 -1.07
CA GLY A 171 -1.78 48.20 -0.10
C GLY A 171 -2.41 49.54 -0.50
N ASN A 172 -2.78 50.33 0.48
CA ASN A 172 -3.40 51.63 0.26
C ASN A 172 -2.38 52.67 -0.26
N GLY A 173 -2.82 53.60 -1.09
CA GLY A 173 -2.05 54.78 -1.45
C GLY A 173 -2.06 55.82 -0.33
N SER A 174 -1.04 56.69 -0.27
CA SER A 174 -0.96 57.81 0.68
C SER A 174 -1.32 59.15 0.01
N ASP A 175 -2.01 60.02 0.76
CA ASP A 175 -2.44 61.37 0.31
C ASP A 175 -1.64 62.50 1.00
N THR A 176 -0.60 62.17 1.76
CA THR A 176 0.02 63.13 2.69
C THR A 176 1.08 64.03 2.06
N GLY A 177 1.33 63.97 0.75
CA GLY A 177 2.30 64.84 0.04
C GLY A 177 3.77 64.69 0.49
N VAL A 178 4.01 63.90 1.54
CA VAL A 178 5.31 63.28 1.83
C VAL A 178 5.50 62.19 0.77
N PHE A 179 6.71 62.00 0.30
CA PHE A 179 7.08 60.85 -0.53
C PHE A 179 7.54 59.71 0.39
N PRO A 180 6.66 58.96 1.11
CA PRO A 180 7.10 57.68 1.59
C PRO A 180 7.27 56.84 0.32
N GLY A 181 8.52 56.73 -0.15
CA GLY A 181 8.93 55.61 -0.98
C GLY A 181 8.75 54.37 -0.14
N GLY A 182 7.51 53.95 0.00
CA GLY A 182 7.09 52.78 0.73
C GLY A 182 7.14 51.62 -0.23
N GLY A 183 8.35 51.19 -0.56
CA GLY A 183 8.72 49.79 -0.39
C GLY A 183 7.55 48.83 -0.17
N GLY A 184 6.84 48.42 -1.22
CA GLY A 184 5.91 47.28 -1.17
C GLY A 184 6.61 45.94 -0.83
N GLY A 185 7.92 45.97 -0.58
CA GLY A 185 8.60 45.08 0.33
C GLY A 185 9.34 45.91 1.37
N ALA A 186 9.06 45.67 2.65
CA ALA A 186 9.81 46.17 3.81
C ALA A 186 9.90 47.71 4.00
N GLY A 187 8.87 48.35 4.57
CA GLY A 187 9.00 49.78 4.88
C GLY A 187 7.98 50.44 5.81
N SER A 188 6.78 49.89 5.99
CA SER A 188 5.86 50.38 7.04
C SER A 188 5.10 49.21 7.67
N ALA A 189 5.30 49.06 8.97
CA ALA A 189 4.80 48.05 9.91
C ALA A 189 3.51 47.30 9.49
N GLY A 190 3.67 46.17 8.80
CA GLY A 190 2.70 45.09 8.79
C GLY A 190 2.93 44.22 10.03
N ALA A 191 1.92 44.09 10.88
CA ALA A 191 1.97 43.48 12.20
C ALA A 191 2.66 42.09 12.25
N ASN A 192 3.27 41.81 13.41
CA ASN A 192 3.67 40.47 13.83
C ASN A 192 2.49 39.50 13.69
N GLY A 193 2.52 38.67 12.65
CA GLY A 193 1.65 37.49 12.51
C GLY A 193 2.53 36.26 12.59
N ASP A 194 2.30 35.43 13.59
CA ASP A 194 3.06 34.22 13.87
C ASP A 194 2.99 33.20 12.71
N TYR A 195 4.08 32.40 12.55
CA TYR A 195 4.17 31.12 11.80
C TYR A 195 4.77 31.10 10.35
N SER A 196 6.07 31.38 10.29
CA SER A 196 7.23 30.62 9.71
C SER A 196 7.16 29.53 8.61
N LEU A 197 6.20 29.47 7.70
CA LEU A 197 6.46 28.79 6.39
C LEU A 197 6.26 29.68 5.17
N TRP A 198 5.64 30.84 5.35
CA TRP A 198 5.49 31.83 4.29
C TRP A 198 5.90 33.25 4.69
N ALA A 199 6.27 33.54 5.94
CA ALA A 199 6.76 34.87 6.32
C ALA A 199 8.29 34.99 6.21
N ALA A 200 8.78 35.80 5.26
CA ALA A 200 9.12 37.17 5.61
C ALA A 200 9.04 38.10 4.39
N GLY A 201 8.54 39.30 4.64
CA GLY A 201 8.47 40.43 3.72
C GLY A 201 8.80 41.75 4.44
N GLY A 202 9.80 41.74 5.33
CA GLY A 202 10.62 42.91 5.71
C GLY A 202 12.08 42.81 5.20
N SER A 203 12.34 41.68 4.59
CA SER A 203 13.53 41.04 4.07
C SER A 203 12.92 39.67 3.74
N GLY A 204 13.29 39.03 2.64
CA GLY A 204 12.67 37.75 2.34
C GLY A 204 12.74 36.79 3.54
N GLY A 205 11.88 35.77 3.52
CA GLY A 205 11.87 34.70 4.51
C GLY A 205 13.28 34.16 4.78
N PRO A 206 13.47 33.22 5.71
CA PRO A 206 14.78 32.61 5.97
C PRO A 206 15.48 32.01 4.73
N PHE A 207 14.84 32.02 3.56
CA PHE A 207 15.39 31.70 2.24
C PHE A 207 15.10 32.69 1.10
N GLY A 208 14.48 33.84 1.36
CA GLY A 208 14.28 34.92 0.39
C GLY A 208 15.25 36.05 0.67
N GLY A 209 16.02 36.47 -0.32
CA GLY A 209 16.94 37.59 -0.17
C GLY A 209 16.24 38.86 0.31
N SER A 210 17.00 39.72 0.99
CA SER A 210 16.66 41.14 1.16
C SER A 210 16.13 41.72 -0.15
N GLY A 211 15.07 42.55 -0.07
CA GLY A 211 14.61 43.37 -1.18
C GLY A 211 15.78 44.21 -1.66
N GLY A 212 16.47 43.73 -2.69
CA GLY A 212 17.55 44.44 -3.32
C GLY A 212 16.98 45.62 -4.08
N THR A 213 17.70 46.72 -4.04
CA THR A 213 17.67 47.71 -5.11
C THR A 213 17.70 46.95 -6.46
N ALA A 214 16.63 47.11 -7.25
CA ALA A 214 16.52 46.62 -8.63
C ALA A 214 16.79 45.11 -8.87
N GLY A 215 16.16 44.20 -8.12
CA GLY A 215 16.21 42.74 -8.38
C GLY A 215 14.84 42.08 -8.60
N SER A 216 14.77 41.07 -9.48
CA SER A 216 13.59 40.22 -9.71
C SER A 216 13.32 39.27 -8.52
N GLY A 217 12.06 39.15 -8.09
CA GLY A 217 11.67 38.26 -6.98
C GLY A 217 11.78 36.77 -7.32
N THR A 218 12.24 35.95 -6.35
CA THR A 218 12.11 34.47 -6.38
C THR A 218 10.70 34.02 -5.91
N PHE A 219 10.42 32.71 -5.85
CA PHE A 219 9.09 32.19 -5.47
C PHE A 219 8.66 32.70 -4.08
N GLY A 220 7.46 33.26 -4.00
CA GLY A 220 6.89 33.87 -2.80
C GLY A 220 7.39 35.29 -2.48
N ASN A 221 8.42 35.80 -3.17
CA ASN A 221 8.98 37.11 -2.88
C ASN A 221 8.36 38.23 -3.73
N GLY A 222 7.90 39.29 -3.06
CA GLY A 222 7.44 40.52 -3.69
C GLY A 222 8.60 41.37 -4.22
N GLY A 223 8.30 42.27 -5.14
CA GLY A 223 9.26 43.25 -5.62
C GLY A 223 9.49 44.37 -4.60
N ALA A 224 10.74 44.82 -4.44
CA ALA A 224 11.05 45.97 -3.60
C ALA A 224 10.31 47.23 -4.11
N GLY A 225 9.84 48.12 -3.23
CA GLY A 225 9.28 49.40 -3.70
C GLY A 225 10.39 50.42 -3.98
N GLY A 226 10.03 51.50 -4.66
CA GLY A 226 10.99 52.55 -5.01
C GLY A 226 11.36 53.44 -3.84
N ASP A 227 12.66 53.73 -3.68
CA ASP A 227 13.16 54.73 -2.72
C ASP A 227 12.65 56.13 -3.06
N GLY A 228 12.16 56.84 -2.04
CA GLY A 228 11.72 58.23 -2.13
C GLY A 228 12.90 59.19 -2.00
N ALA A 229 13.48 59.62 -3.13
CA ALA A 229 14.40 60.75 -3.10
C ALA A 229 13.58 62.05 -2.98
N GLY A 230 13.72 62.75 -1.86
CA GLY A 230 13.12 64.07 -1.69
C GLY A 230 13.55 65.00 -2.83
N GLY A 231 12.59 65.45 -3.64
CA GLY A 231 12.78 66.54 -4.60
C GLY A 231 12.79 66.18 -6.10
N GLY A 232 12.64 64.92 -6.51
CA GLY A 232 12.51 64.59 -7.93
C GLY A 232 12.36 63.09 -8.18
N SER A 233 11.39 62.71 -9.02
CA SER A 233 11.06 61.36 -9.51
C SER A 233 11.62 60.21 -8.64
N GLY A 234 10.84 59.77 -7.63
CA GLY A 234 11.18 58.60 -6.81
C GLY A 234 11.45 57.36 -7.67
N ALA A 235 12.11 56.34 -7.12
CA ALA A 235 12.40 55.14 -7.91
C ALA A 235 11.11 54.39 -8.31
N ALA A 236 11.18 53.65 -9.42
CA ALA A 236 10.12 52.72 -9.80
C ALA A 236 10.13 51.51 -8.85
N GLY A 237 8.97 50.89 -8.65
CA GLY A 237 8.90 49.62 -7.95
C GLY A 237 9.58 48.49 -8.73
N GLY A 238 10.04 47.47 -8.02
CA GLY A 238 10.55 46.21 -8.57
C GLY A 238 9.42 45.22 -8.88
N PRO A 239 9.57 44.38 -9.91
CA PRO A 239 8.56 43.38 -10.28
C PRO A 239 8.47 42.25 -9.25
N GLY A 240 7.27 41.69 -9.09
CA GLY A 240 7.05 40.54 -8.22
C GLY A 240 7.55 39.21 -8.79
N GLY A 241 7.99 38.29 -7.92
CA GLY A 241 8.26 36.89 -8.26
C GLY A 241 6.97 36.05 -8.35
N VAL A 242 7.06 34.75 -8.65
CA VAL A 242 5.88 33.86 -8.63
C VAL A 242 5.21 33.93 -7.25
N GLY A 243 3.95 34.36 -7.18
CA GLY A 243 3.21 34.60 -5.95
C GLY A 243 3.44 35.96 -5.29
N GLY A 244 4.42 36.74 -5.74
CA GLY A 244 4.78 38.03 -5.16
C GLY A 244 4.10 39.21 -5.87
N GLY A 245 3.65 40.19 -5.09
CA GLY A 245 3.14 41.46 -5.61
C GLY A 245 4.25 42.36 -6.16
N GLY A 246 3.88 43.25 -7.07
CA GLY A 246 4.77 44.29 -7.58
C GLY A 246 4.93 45.45 -6.59
N GLY A 247 6.12 46.05 -6.55
CA GLY A 247 6.39 47.21 -5.71
C GLY A 247 5.66 48.47 -6.19
N GLY A 248 5.23 49.31 -5.24
CA GLY A 248 4.78 50.68 -5.51
C GLY A 248 5.95 51.65 -5.68
N GLY A 249 5.71 52.81 -6.28
CA GLY A 249 6.75 53.83 -6.48
C GLY A 249 6.28 55.02 -7.33
N SER A 250 7.21 55.69 -8.01
CA SER A 250 6.83 56.72 -9.00
C SER A 250 6.10 56.13 -10.21
N ALA A 251 6.54 54.94 -10.62
CA ALA A 251 5.84 54.02 -11.49
C ALA A 251 5.65 52.70 -10.75
N GLY A 252 4.43 52.14 -10.82
CA GLY A 252 4.15 50.83 -10.26
C GLY A 252 4.87 49.72 -11.01
N ALA A 253 5.12 48.61 -10.34
CA ALA A 253 5.73 47.42 -10.94
C ALA A 253 4.70 46.30 -11.17
N GLN A 254 4.94 45.48 -12.19
CA GLN A 254 4.08 44.33 -12.45
C GLN A 254 4.16 43.31 -11.30
N GLY A 255 3.00 42.74 -10.95
CA GLY A 255 2.97 41.55 -10.10
C GLY A 255 3.51 40.32 -10.81
N GLY A 256 4.07 39.37 -10.07
CA GLY A 256 4.37 38.04 -10.63
C GLY A 256 3.11 37.17 -10.68
N VAL A 257 3.21 35.90 -11.08
CA VAL A 257 2.01 35.05 -11.23
C VAL A 257 1.24 34.94 -9.91
N GLY A 258 -0.03 35.34 -9.93
CA GLY A 258 -0.89 35.46 -8.74
C GLY A 258 -0.67 36.72 -7.89
N GLY A 259 0.36 37.53 -8.15
CA GLY A 259 0.63 38.77 -7.43
C GLY A 259 -0.10 39.98 -8.00
N GLY A 260 -0.54 40.89 -7.13
CA GLY A 260 -1.10 42.18 -7.51
C GLY A 260 -0.05 43.14 -8.08
N GLY A 261 -0.48 44.08 -8.92
CA GLY A 261 0.37 45.11 -9.48
C GLY A 261 0.60 46.26 -8.48
N GLY A 262 1.77 46.88 -8.54
CA GLY A 262 2.07 48.08 -7.76
C GLY A 262 1.38 49.32 -8.31
N SER A 263 1.14 50.28 -7.42
CA SER A 263 0.67 51.63 -7.70
C SER A 263 1.80 52.56 -8.11
N GLY A 264 1.50 53.58 -8.92
CA GLY A 264 2.43 54.64 -9.27
C GLY A 264 1.78 56.02 -9.28
N VAL A 265 2.57 57.08 -9.12
CA VAL A 265 2.05 58.47 -9.20
C VAL A 265 1.53 58.82 -10.59
N VAL A 266 2.16 58.28 -11.65
CA VAL A 266 1.76 58.53 -13.05
C VAL A 266 1.07 57.31 -13.66
N PHE A 267 1.62 56.12 -13.43
CA PHE A 267 1.08 54.86 -13.97
C PHE A 267 1.09 53.77 -12.90
N GLY A 268 -0.07 53.19 -12.61
CA GLY A 268 -0.18 51.89 -11.96
C GLY A 268 0.26 50.77 -12.91
N ALA A 269 0.63 49.63 -12.34
CA ALA A 269 1.04 48.46 -13.10
C ALA A 269 -0.01 47.35 -13.07
N SER A 270 0.00 46.52 -14.11
CA SER A 270 -0.82 45.31 -14.16
C SER A 270 -0.43 44.34 -13.05
N GLY A 271 -1.42 43.65 -12.50
CA GLY A 271 -1.15 42.42 -11.76
C GLY A 271 -0.55 41.36 -12.66
N GLY A 272 0.05 40.35 -12.06
CA GLY A 272 0.34 39.12 -12.78
C GLY A 272 -0.91 38.29 -12.98
N TRP A 273 -0.75 37.08 -13.51
CA TRP A 273 -1.88 36.22 -13.85
C TRP A 273 -2.79 35.95 -12.64
N GLY A 274 -4.06 36.32 -12.75
CA GLY A 274 -5.04 36.26 -11.66
C GLY A 274 -4.93 37.35 -10.59
N GLY A 275 -3.87 38.16 -10.58
CA GLY A 275 -3.71 39.33 -9.71
C GLY A 275 -4.43 40.56 -10.25
N GLY A 276 -4.80 41.46 -9.34
CA GLY A 276 -5.41 42.74 -9.66
C GLY A 276 -4.38 43.80 -10.07
N SER A 277 -4.78 44.73 -10.93
CA SER A 277 -3.93 45.86 -11.33
C SER A 277 -3.85 46.92 -10.24
N GLY A 278 -2.66 47.50 -10.05
CA GLY A 278 -2.50 48.72 -9.26
C GLY A 278 -3.12 49.92 -9.96
N ALA A 279 -3.61 50.88 -9.19
CA ALA A 279 -4.17 52.12 -9.69
C ALA A 279 -3.07 53.18 -9.94
N SER A 280 -3.34 54.08 -10.89
CA SER A 280 -2.53 55.28 -11.09
C SER A 280 -2.97 56.37 -10.11
N GLY A 281 -2.01 57.17 -9.65
CA GLY A 281 -2.21 58.41 -8.92
C GLY A 281 -2.74 59.57 -9.78
N ASP A 282 -2.80 60.77 -9.21
CA ASP A 282 -3.28 61.99 -9.89
C ASP A 282 -2.19 62.69 -10.71
N GLY A 283 -0.99 62.11 -10.75
CA GLY A 283 0.19 62.68 -11.40
C GLY A 283 0.89 63.76 -10.59
N VAL A 284 0.46 64.05 -9.35
CA VAL A 284 0.99 65.16 -8.55
C VAL A 284 1.37 64.74 -7.13
N PHE A 285 0.40 64.43 -6.26
CA PHE A 285 0.64 64.18 -4.83
C PHE A 285 -0.11 62.97 -4.25
N SER A 286 -1.10 62.43 -4.96
CA SER A 286 -1.89 61.28 -4.48
C SER A 286 -1.45 60.00 -5.20
N PHE A 287 -1.15 58.97 -4.41
CA PHE A 287 -0.87 57.63 -4.91
C PHE A 287 -2.17 56.83 -5.06
N GLY A 288 -2.26 56.02 -6.13
CA GLY A 288 -3.31 55.00 -6.23
C GLY A 288 -3.09 53.86 -5.23
N GLY A 289 -4.06 52.95 -5.08
CA GLY A 289 -3.87 51.70 -4.35
C GLY A 289 -3.12 50.64 -5.17
N GLY A 290 -2.40 49.73 -4.52
CA GLY A 290 -1.86 48.53 -5.16
C GLY A 290 -2.95 47.49 -5.42
N GLY A 291 -2.78 46.63 -6.42
CA GLY A 291 -3.77 45.60 -6.75
C GLY A 291 -3.77 44.42 -5.77
N GLY A 292 -4.89 43.70 -5.67
CA GLY A 292 -5.00 42.50 -4.83
C GLY A 292 -4.30 41.27 -5.40
N GLY A 293 -3.80 40.39 -4.54
CA GLY A 293 -3.23 39.10 -4.93
C GLY A 293 -4.31 38.05 -5.24
N ALA A 294 -3.94 36.96 -5.89
CA ALA A 294 -4.82 35.87 -6.30
C ALA A 294 -4.95 34.78 -5.20
N GLY A 295 -6.05 34.03 -5.22
CA GLY A 295 -6.13 32.73 -4.55
C GLY A 295 -5.94 31.63 -5.59
N LEU A 296 -4.94 30.77 -5.43
CA LEU A 296 -4.58 29.73 -6.41
C LEU A 296 -4.71 28.35 -5.74
N GLY A 297 -5.65 27.54 -6.19
CA GLY A 297 -5.80 26.15 -5.72
C GLY A 297 -6.33 26.13 -4.28
N GLY A 298 -7.65 26.06 -4.09
CA GLY A 298 -8.21 26.12 -2.73
C GLY A 298 -7.68 25.00 -1.83
N ALA A 299 -7.57 23.78 -2.37
CA ALA A 299 -6.92 22.66 -1.70
C ALA A 299 -5.46 22.49 -2.14
N VAL A 300 -5.20 22.43 -3.45
CA VAL A 300 -3.92 21.98 -3.99
C VAL A 300 -3.33 23.01 -4.94
N PHE A 301 -2.04 23.32 -4.77
CA PHE A 301 -1.26 24.12 -5.70
C PHE A 301 -0.03 23.35 -6.18
N VAL A 302 0.10 23.15 -7.50
CA VAL A 302 1.23 22.49 -8.14
C VAL A 302 2.06 23.53 -8.88
N ARG A 303 3.29 23.76 -8.43
CA ARG A 303 4.22 24.68 -9.11
C ARG A 303 4.99 24.00 -10.25
N SER A 304 5.47 22.79 -9.97
CA SER A 304 6.32 21.95 -10.82
C SER A 304 6.31 20.50 -10.30
N GLY A 305 6.84 19.55 -11.07
CA GLY A 305 6.85 18.12 -10.70
C GLY A 305 5.64 17.35 -11.24
N SER A 306 5.35 16.18 -10.67
CA SER A 306 4.18 15.36 -11.00
C SER A 306 3.30 15.14 -9.79
N LEU A 307 1.99 15.30 -9.96
CA LEU A 307 0.98 14.98 -8.97
C LEU A 307 -0.01 13.97 -9.57
N VAL A 308 -0.12 12.80 -8.97
CA VAL A 308 -1.14 11.80 -9.27
C VAL A 308 -2.19 11.83 -8.17
N VAL A 309 -3.45 12.01 -8.56
CA VAL A 309 -4.60 12.06 -7.65
C VAL A 309 -5.56 10.94 -8.03
N ALA A 310 -5.67 9.98 -7.13
CA ALA A 310 -6.33 8.70 -7.33
C ALA A 310 -7.47 8.53 -6.33
N HIS A 311 -8.70 8.31 -6.80
CA HIS A 311 -9.83 8.00 -5.91
C HIS A 311 -10.04 9.02 -4.79
N CYS A 312 -9.75 10.29 -5.07
CA CYS A 312 -9.86 11.36 -4.07
C CYS A 312 -11.21 12.08 -4.19
N THR A 313 -11.60 12.78 -3.12
CA THR A 313 -12.79 13.63 -3.12
C THR A 313 -12.39 15.06 -2.78
N PHE A 314 -12.67 16.02 -3.65
CA PHE A 314 -12.52 17.45 -3.38
C PHE A 314 -13.89 18.07 -3.12
N THR A 315 -14.14 18.44 -1.87
CA THR A 315 -15.43 18.99 -1.45
C THR A 315 -15.29 20.34 -0.75
N GLY A 316 -16.08 21.34 -1.16
CA GLY A 316 -16.18 22.62 -0.44
C GLY A 316 -14.89 23.44 -0.40
N ASN A 317 -13.91 23.18 -1.28
CA ASN A 317 -12.65 23.91 -1.30
C ASN A 317 -12.84 25.27 -2.02
N SER A 318 -12.16 26.31 -1.58
CA SER A 318 -12.35 27.66 -2.13
C SER A 318 -11.05 28.39 -2.45
N ALA A 319 -10.98 29.02 -3.62
CA ALA A 319 -9.90 29.94 -3.96
C ALA A 319 -10.47 31.37 -4.10
N SER A 320 -9.90 32.34 -3.40
CA SER A 320 -10.38 33.73 -3.47
C SER A 320 -9.27 34.74 -3.63
N GLY A 321 -9.45 35.72 -4.50
CA GLY A 321 -8.55 36.86 -4.60
C GLY A 321 -8.67 37.83 -3.42
N GLY A 322 -7.60 38.58 -3.16
CA GLY A 322 -7.59 39.69 -2.22
C GLY A 322 -8.19 40.95 -2.84
N ALA A 323 -8.70 41.84 -1.99
CA ALA A 323 -9.19 43.14 -2.43
C ALA A 323 -8.04 44.02 -2.95
N GLY A 324 -8.33 44.91 -3.90
CA GLY A 324 -7.42 46.00 -4.23
C GLY A 324 -7.29 46.97 -3.06
N GLY A 325 -6.13 47.63 -2.95
CA GLY A 325 -5.93 48.76 -2.04
C GLY A 325 -6.69 50.00 -2.49
N THR A 326 -6.95 50.91 -1.56
CA THR A 326 -7.61 52.20 -1.81
C THR A 326 -6.58 53.33 -1.86
N GLY A 327 -6.77 54.33 -2.73
CA GLY A 327 -5.96 55.56 -2.75
C GLY A 327 -6.83 56.81 -2.94
N GLY A 328 -6.22 58.01 -2.92
CA GLY A 328 -6.95 59.28 -3.08
C GLY A 328 -7.59 59.47 -4.46
N VAL A 329 -7.09 58.75 -5.47
CA VAL A 329 -7.68 58.67 -6.81
C VAL A 329 -7.63 57.24 -7.36
N GLY A 330 -8.77 56.75 -7.87
CA GLY A 330 -8.91 55.43 -8.49
C GLY A 330 -8.96 54.23 -7.52
N THR A 331 -9.80 53.25 -7.83
CA THR A 331 -9.82 51.96 -7.14
C THR A 331 -8.91 50.97 -7.86
N SER A 332 -7.98 50.35 -7.14
CA SER A 332 -7.17 49.27 -7.70
C SER A 332 -7.99 47.99 -7.88
N GLY A 333 -7.56 47.13 -8.78
CA GLY A 333 -8.26 45.88 -9.07
C GLY A 333 -8.11 44.87 -7.93
N PRO A 334 -9.17 44.14 -7.55
CA PRO A 334 -9.02 42.95 -6.73
C PRO A 334 -8.35 41.83 -7.52
N GLY A 335 -7.69 40.92 -6.82
CA GLY A 335 -7.26 39.66 -7.41
C GLY A 335 -8.44 38.71 -7.63
N SER A 336 -8.15 37.59 -8.27
CA SER A 336 -9.10 36.53 -8.57
C SER A 336 -8.74 35.23 -7.84
N GLY A 337 -9.76 34.45 -7.51
CA GLY A 337 -9.59 33.03 -7.23
C GLY A 337 -9.47 32.25 -8.54
N ARG A 338 -8.59 31.25 -8.56
CA ARG A 338 -8.45 30.32 -9.70
C ARG A 338 -8.25 28.90 -9.18
N GLY A 339 -9.12 27.98 -9.60
CA GLY A 339 -9.02 26.57 -9.26
C GLY A 339 -9.46 26.35 -7.81
N GLY A 340 -10.76 26.39 -7.57
CA GLY A 340 -11.36 26.24 -6.24
C GLY A 340 -10.90 24.98 -5.51
N ALA A 341 -10.57 23.90 -6.25
CA ALA A 341 -9.90 22.73 -5.70
C ALA A 341 -8.40 22.71 -6.02
N VAL A 342 -8.03 22.69 -7.31
CA VAL A 342 -6.65 22.43 -7.76
C VAL A 342 -6.17 23.51 -8.72
N PHE A 343 -4.93 23.97 -8.52
CA PHE A 343 -4.23 24.86 -9.43
C PHE A 343 -2.90 24.29 -9.87
N VAL A 344 -2.60 24.33 -11.17
CA VAL A 344 -1.34 23.85 -11.75
C VAL A 344 -0.65 24.99 -12.50
N HIS A 345 0.49 25.46 -12.00
CA HIS A 345 1.33 26.53 -12.56
C HIS A 345 2.47 26.02 -13.48
N GLY A 346 2.75 24.72 -13.41
CA GLY A 346 3.81 24.03 -14.12
C GLY A 346 3.92 22.60 -13.59
N GLY A 347 4.30 21.65 -14.44
CA GLY A 347 4.30 20.22 -14.08
C GLY A 347 3.10 19.44 -14.63
N TRP A 348 2.94 18.21 -14.14
CA TRP A 348 1.97 17.24 -14.61
C TRP A 348 0.97 16.89 -13.51
N LEU A 349 -0.32 16.95 -13.84
CA LEU A 349 -1.40 16.47 -12.99
C LEU A 349 -2.07 15.27 -13.67
N THR A 350 -2.19 14.16 -12.96
CA THR A 350 -2.99 13.01 -13.38
C THR A 350 -4.17 12.86 -12.42
N LEU A 351 -5.38 12.85 -12.95
CA LEU A 351 -6.60 12.63 -12.17
C LEU A 351 -7.24 11.31 -12.60
N PHE A 352 -7.59 10.42 -11.67
CA PHE A 352 -8.45 9.27 -11.95
C PHE A 352 -9.29 8.87 -10.73
N GLY A 353 -10.50 8.39 -10.98
CA GLY A 353 -11.46 8.03 -9.92
C GLY A 353 -11.82 9.17 -8.95
N THR A 354 -11.50 10.42 -9.30
CA THR A 354 -11.58 11.57 -8.38
C THR A 354 -12.87 12.36 -8.60
N SER A 355 -13.52 12.78 -7.50
CA SER A 355 -14.76 13.56 -7.53
C SER A 355 -14.56 15.01 -7.05
N PHE A 356 -15.33 15.93 -7.62
CA PHE A 356 -15.33 17.35 -7.26
C PHE A 356 -16.76 17.80 -6.95
N SER A 357 -16.99 18.42 -5.79
CA SER A 357 -18.30 18.91 -5.37
C SER A 357 -18.20 20.19 -4.55
N GLY A 358 -19.03 21.19 -4.86
CA GLY A 358 -19.12 22.42 -4.06
C GLY A 358 -17.82 23.22 -3.92
N ASN A 359 -16.81 22.97 -4.77
CA ASN A 359 -15.61 23.82 -4.78
C ASN A 359 -15.92 25.11 -5.55
N SER A 360 -15.31 26.22 -5.15
CA SER A 360 -15.61 27.54 -5.69
C SER A 360 -14.36 28.38 -5.89
N ASP A 361 -14.35 29.25 -6.90
CA ASP A 361 -13.41 30.36 -6.95
C ASP A 361 -14.11 31.71 -7.13
N THR A 362 -13.54 32.79 -6.58
CA THR A 362 -14.10 34.14 -6.77
C THR A 362 -13.55 34.75 -8.05
N THR A 363 -14.39 34.95 -9.06
CA THR A 363 -14.01 35.68 -10.27
C THR A 363 -13.90 37.17 -9.94
N GLY A 364 -12.66 37.67 -9.91
CA GLY A 364 -12.37 39.11 -9.88
C GLY A 364 -11.91 39.57 -11.28
N PRO A 365 -12.02 40.88 -11.62
CA PRO A 365 -11.55 41.45 -12.90
C PRO A 365 -10.02 41.42 -13.11
N GLY A 366 -9.27 40.67 -12.29
CA GLY A 366 -7.83 40.49 -12.44
C GLY A 366 -7.50 39.84 -13.78
N SER A 367 -6.58 40.46 -14.53
CA SER A 367 -6.34 40.24 -15.97
C SER A 367 -6.52 38.78 -16.41
N ASP A 368 -7.46 38.60 -17.35
CA ASP A 368 -7.84 37.31 -17.91
C ASP A 368 -6.74 36.76 -18.82
N GLY A 369 -5.69 36.21 -18.23
CA GLY A 369 -4.89 35.23 -18.97
C GLY A 369 -5.74 33.98 -19.12
N THR A 370 -6.12 33.67 -20.34
CA THR A 370 -6.86 32.47 -20.72
C THR A 370 -6.11 31.20 -20.29
N GLY A 371 -6.47 30.65 -19.13
CA GLY A 371 -6.05 29.33 -18.64
C GLY A 371 -7.28 28.43 -18.48
N SER A 372 -8.03 28.24 -19.58
CA SER A 372 -9.04 27.19 -19.65
C SER A 372 -8.34 25.92 -20.11
N CYS A 373 -8.65 24.79 -19.48
CA CYS A 373 -8.12 23.49 -19.87
C CYS A 373 -8.53 23.22 -21.33
N ALA A 374 -7.55 23.18 -22.23
CA ALA A 374 -7.76 22.64 -23.57
C ALA A 374 -8.07 21.13 -23.41
N SER A 375 -9.31 20.77 -23.71
CA SER A 375 -9.88 19.41 -23.62
C SER A 375 -8.99 18.32 -24.23
N PRO A 376 -8.97 17.12 -23.60
CA PRO A 376 -9.64 15.94 -24.16
C PRO A 376 -10.84 15.47 -23.29
N PRO A 377 -11.69 14.55 -23.76
CA PRO A 377 -13.09 14.40 -23.31
C PRO A 377 -13.31 13.61 -22.00
N ALA A 378 -12.32 13.46 -21.12
CA ALA A 378 -12.46 12.59 -19.93
C ALA A 378 -12.05 13.22 -18.58
N VAL A 379 -11.56 14.45 -18.55
CA VAL A 379 -11.18 15.11 -17.29
C VAL A 379 -12.26 16.15 -16.94
N PRO A 380 -12.84 16.14 -15.72
CA PRO A 380 -13.71 17.21 -15.25
C PRO A 380 -12.87 18.46 -14.94
N CYS A 381 -12.31 19.05 -15.99
CA CYS A 381 -11.74 20.39 -15.97
C CYS A 381 -12.88 21.41 -16.01
N ASP A 382 -13.75 21.37 -15.00
CA ASP A 382 -14.83 22.33 -14.85
C ASP A 382 -14.23 23.69 -14.44
N PRO A 383 -14.56 24.79 -15.15
CA PRO A 383 -14.17 26.14 -14.74
C PRO A 383 -14.63 26.40 -13.30
N GLY A 384 -13.69 26.47 -12.37
CA GLY A 384 -13.95 26.67 -10.93
C GLY A 384 -13.41 25.56 -10.03
N ASN A 385 -13.17 24.35 -10.56
CA ASN A 385 -12.60 23.23 -9.80
C ASN A 385 -11.08 23.11 -10.03
N VAL A 386 -10.66 22.96 -11.28
CA VAL A 386 -9.26 22.76 -11.67
C VAL A 386 -8.84 23.81 -12.68
N THR A 387 -7.72 24.49 -12.41
CA THR A 387 -7.16 25.48 -13.33
C THR A 387 -5.70 25.20 -13.65
N VAL A 388 -5.33 25.35 -14.91
CA VAL A 388 -4.01 24.99 -15.45
C VAL A 388 -3.41 26.17 -16.20
N TYR A 389 -2.21 26.54 -15.81
CA TYR A 389 -1.39 27.59 -16.38
C TYR A 389 0.03 27.03 -16.58
N GLY A 390 0.46 26.81 -17.83
CA GLY A 390 1.82 26.33 -18.12
C GLY A 390 2.13 24.87 -17.77
N GLY A 391 1.16 24.09 -17.26
CA GLY A 391 1.28 22.66 -16.99
C GLY A 391 0.42 21.79 -17.91
N THR A 392 0.51 20.46 -17.73
CA THR A 392 -0.29 19.48 -18.47
C THR A 392 -1.19 18.71 -17.51
N VAL A 393 -2.45 18.51 -17.89
CA VAL A 393 -3.37 17.60 -17.21
C VAL A 393 -3.57 16.38 -18.09
N GLY A 394 -3.19 15.23 -17.55
CA GLY A 394 -3.43 13.92 -18.13
C GLY A 394 -4.46 13.15 -17.32
N CYS A 395 -4.91 12.04 -17.88
CA CYS A 395 -5.79 11.12 -17.18
C CYS A 395 -5.21 9.71 -17.10
N THR A 396 -4.06 9.43 -17.73
CA THR A 396 -3.44 8.10 -17.72
C THR A 396 -2.81 7.81 -16.36
N PRO A 397 -3.35 6.87 -15.56
CA PRO A 397 -2.73 6.45 -14.31
C PRO A 397 -1.31 5.90 -14.57
N PRO A 398 -0.38 5.99 -13.59
CA PRO A 398 0.88 5.25 -13.67
C PRO A 398 0.62 3.75 -13.79
N PRO A 399 1.57 2.96 -14.37
CA PRO A 399 1.42 1.51 -14.42
C PRO A 399 1.17 0.94 -13.02
N PRO A 400 0.19 0.04 -12.84
CA PRO A 400 -0.07 -0.59 -11.55
C PRO A 400 1.13 -1.41 -11.09
N ALA A 401 1.39 -1.43 -9.77
CA ALA A 401 2.30 -2.41 -9.19
C ALA A 401 1.67 -3.82 -9.28
N VAL A 402 2.46 -4.79 -9.70
CA VAL A 402 2.04 -6.17 -9.94
C VAL A 402 2.87 -7.08 -9.06
N PHE A 403 2.20 -8.02 -8.40
CA PHE A 403 2.85 -9.03 -7.55
C PHE A 403 2.38 -10.42 -7.96
N ASP A 404 3.27 -11.39 -7.82
CA ASP A 404 3.01 -12.82 -7.93
C ASP A 404 3.66 -13.57 -6.77
N ASP A 405 3.19 -14.79 -6.51
CA ASP A 405 3.70 -15.71 -5.50
C ASP A 405 4.78 -16.66 -6.04
N GLY A 406 5.35 -16.35 -7.22
CA GLY A 406 6.30 -17.18 -7.92
C GLY A 406 7.72 -17.21 -7.32
N PRO A 407 8.54 -18.20 -7.70
CA PRO A 407 8.23 -19.29 -8.65
C PRO A 407 7.28 -20.35 -8.08
N VAL A 408 6.31 -20.80 -8.88
CA VAL A 408 5.32 -21.84 -8.52
C VAL A 408 5.60 -23.15 -9.26
N CYS A 409 5.28 -24.31 -8.67
CA CYS A 409 5.41 -25.59 -9.36
C CYS A 409 4.24 -25.89 -10.31
N GLU A 410 4.50 -26.71 -11.32
CA GLU A 410 3.46 -27.25 -12.21
C GLU A 410 2.36 -27.97 -11.41
N GLY A 411 1.10 -27.75 -11.77
CA GLY A 411 -0.07 -28.24 -11.05
C GLY A 411 -0.55 -27.33 -9.91
N ALA A 412 0.31 -26.47 -9.37
CA ALA A 412 -0.05 -25.56 -8.28
C ALA A 412 -1.03 -24.45 -8.72
N THR A 413 -1.49 -23.66 -7.76
CA THR A 413 -2.28 -22.44 -8.02
C THR A 413 -1.36 -21.23 -8.00
N LEU A 414 -1.36 -20.44 -9.08
CA LEU A 414 -0.67 -19.15 -9.16
C LEU A 414 -1.60 -18.03 -8.65
N HIS A 415 -1.09 -17.17 -7.78
CA HIS A 415 -1.79 -15.99 -7.28
C HIS A 415 -1.15 -14.71 -7.81
N LEU A 416 -1.91 -13.97 -8.62
CA LEU A 416 -1.53 -12.63 -9.05
C LEU A 416 -2.27 -11.59 -8.22
N SER A 417 -1.64 -10.45 -7.99
CA SER A 417 -2.32 -9.33 -7.34
C SER A 417 -1.81 -7.98 -7.82
N THR A 418 -2.72 -7.01 -7.75
CA THR A 418 -2.43 -5.58 -7.87
C THR A 418 -3.32 -4.83 -6.86
N PRO A 419 -2.91 -3.65 -6.36
CA PRO A 419 -3.74 -2.87 -5.46
C PRO A 419 -5.16 -2.63 -6.02
N ALA A 420 -6.16 -2.99 -5.20
CA ALA A 420 -7.57 -2.80 -5.54
C ALA A 420 -7.98 -1.34 -5.26
N PHE A 421 -8.68 -0.72 -6.20
CA PHE A 421 -9.20 0.63 -6.09
C PHE A 421 -10.71 0.63 -6.32
N GLU A 422 -11.44 1.35 -5.48
CA GLU A 422 -12.90 1.40 -5.57
C GLU A 422 -13.37 2.07 -6.87
N GLY A 423 -14.25 1.40 -7.61
CA GLY A 423 -14.77 1.90 -8.89
C GLY A 423 -13.80 1.80 -10.08
N ALA A 424 -12.66 1.11 -9.92
CA ALA A 424 -11.77 0.78 -11.03
C ALA A 424 -12.12 -0.59 -11.65
N THR A 425 -11.83 -0.75 -12.93
CA THR A 425 -11.91 -2.02 -13.66
C THR A 425 -10.52 -2.48 -14.07
N TYR A 426 -10.26 -3.78 -13.98
CA TYR A 426 -8.96 -4.39 -14.28
C TYR A 426 -9.05 -5.18 -15.58
N SER A 427 -7.94 -5.26 -16.30
CA SER A 427 -7.79 -6.14 -17.46
C SER A 427 -6.42 -6.78 -17.42
N TRP A 428 -6.37 -8.01 -16.95
CA TRP A 428 -5.20 -8.88 -17.00
C TRP A 428 -5.07 -9.55 -18.36
N THR A 429 -3.83 -9.75 -18.77
CA THR A 429 -3.41 -10.53 -19.93
C THR A 429 -2.20 -11.37 -19.55
N GLY A 430 -2.05 -12.54 -20.14
CA GLY A 430 -0.89 -13.40 -19.89
C GLY A 430 -0.75 -14.53 -20.90
N PRO A 431 0.22 -15.42 -20.67
CA PRO A 431 0.43 -16.65 -21.44
C PRO A 431 -0.86 -17.48 -21.59
N ASN A 432 -0.90 -18.34 -22.60
CA ASN A 432 -2.04 -19.21 -22.92
C ASN A 432 -3.39 -18.49 -23.11
N GLY A 433 -3.37 -17.20 -23.45
CA GLY A 433 -4.57 -16.40 -23.64
C GLY A 433 -5.29 -16.06 -22.33
N PHE A 434 -4.59 -16.12 -21.20
CA PHE A 434 -5.16 -15.75 -19.90
C PHE A 434 -5.70 -14.32 -19.92
N THR A 435 -6.92 -14.15 -19.41
CA THR A 435 -7.54 -12.84 -19.15
C THR A 435 -8.31 -12.87 -17.85
N SER A 436 -8.36 -11.74 -17.14
CA SER A 436 -9.16 -11.58 -15.92
C SER A 436 -9.52 -10.12 -15.66
N ALA A 437 -10.68 -9.91 -15.02
CA ALA A 437 -11.16 -8.60 -14.56
C ALA A 437 -11.03 -8.39 -13.04
N ALA A 438 -10.54 -9.38 -12.30
CA ALA A 438 -10.31 -9.27 -10.86
C ALA A 438 -8.99 -8.54 -10.55
N ALA A 439 -8.94 -7.77 -9.46
CA ALA A 439 -7.68 -7.18 -8.98
C ALA A 439 -6.68 -8.27 -8.52
N SER A 440 -7.19 -9.37 -7.98
CA SER A 440 -6.38 -10.51 -7.49
C SER A 440 -6.91 -11.84 -8.05
N PRO A 441 -6.56 -12.21 -9.29
CA PRO A 441 -6.96 -13.50 -9.85
C PRO A 441 -6.10 -14.67 -9.33
N SER A 442 -6.71 -15.84 -9.20
CA SER A 442 -6.03 -17.12 -8.97
C SER A 442 -6.16 -18.02 -10.19
N ILE A 443 -5.07 -18.70 -10.56
CA ILE A 443 -5.00 -19.61 -11.70
C ILE A 443 -4.62 -21.00 -11.18
N PRO A 444 -5.59 -21.92 -10.98
CA PRO A 444 -5.30 -23.28 -10.54
C PRO A 444 -4.71 -24.13 -11.67
N GLY A 445 -3.89 -25.12 -11.33
CA GLY A 445 -3.39 -26.12 -12.28
C GLY A 445 -2.45 -25.53 -13.33
N VAL A 446 -1.52 -24.66 -12.94
CA VAL A 446 -0.59 -24.04 -13.89
C VAL A 446 0.33 -25.06 -14.55
N THR A 447 0.67 -24.85 -15.82
CA THR A 447 1.62 -25.70 -16.56
C THR A 447 2.88 -24.92 -16.87
N VAL A 448 3.94 -25.58 -17.35
CA VAL A 448 5.15 -24.87 -17.82
C VAL A 448 4.82 -23.83 -18.92
N ALA A 449 3.78 -24.07 -19.73
CA ALA A 449 3.32 -23.11 -20.73
C ALA A 449 2.64 -21.86 -20.14
N SER A 450 2.22 -21.91 -18.88
CA SER A 450 1.67 -20.76 -18.14
C SER A 450 2.75 -19.79 -17.66
N ALA A 451 4.04 -20.14 -17.78
CA ALA A 451 5.15 -19.25 -17.49
C ALA A 451 5.25 -18.12 -18.53
N GLY A 452 5.69 -16.94 -18.09
CA GLY A 452 5.89 -15.77 -18.94
C GLY A 452 5.37 -14.48 -18.32
N THR A 453 5.26 -13.44 -19.14
CA THR A 453 4.88 -12.11 -18.67
C THR A 453 3.36 -11.98 -18.53
N TYR A 454 2.91 -11.66 -17.32
CA TYR A 454 1.54 -11.25 -17.03
C TYR A 454 1.49 -9.74 -16.95
N GLY A 455 0.48 -9.14 -17.58
CA GLY A 455 0.28 -7.70 -17.62
C GLY A 455 -1.13 -7.31 -17.19
N VAL A 456 -1.26 -6.27 -16.38
CA VAL A 456 -2.56 -5.70 -15.99
C VAL A 456 -2.62 -4.23 -16.33
N THR A 457 -3.75 -3.83 -16.91
CA THR A 457 -4.14 -2.42 -17.03
C THR A 457 -5.28 -2.13 -16.07
N VAL A 458 -5.27 -0.92 -15.52
CA VAL A 458 -6.34 -0.42 -14.66
C VAL A 458 -7.04 0.71 -15.39
N THR A 459 -8.37 0.64 -15.46
CA THR A 459 -9.20 1.72 -15.98
C THR A 459 -10.06 2.28 -14.86
N ALA A 460 -9.90 3.58 -14.57
CA ALA A 460 -10.64 4.28 -13.53
C ALA A 460 -11.10 5.64 -14.06
N GLY A 461 -12.37 6.00 -13.88
CA GLY A 461 -12.91 7.27 -14.37
C GLY A 461 -12.80 7.46 -15.90
N GLY A 462 -12.83 6.37 -16.68
CA GLY A 462 -12.70 6.40 -18.14
C GLY A 462 -11.25 6.45 -18.65
N CYS A 463 -10.26 6.34 -17.76
CA CYS A 463 -8.86 6.48 -18.12
C CYS A 463 -8.05 5.22 -17.80
N THR A 464 -7.31 4.74 -18.80
CA THR A 464 -6.59 3.46 -18.76
C THR A 464 -5.10 3.69 -18.55
N SER A 465 -4.50 2.93 -17.64
CA SER A 465 -3.06 2.94 -17.37
C SER A 465 -2.28 2.26 -18.50
N ALA A 466 -0.96 2.51 -18.56
CA ALA A 466 -0.07 1.55 -19.19
C ALA A 466 -0.08 0.23 -18.40
N ALA A 467 0.28 -0.89 -19.06
CA ALA A 467 0.31 -2.19 -18.41
C ALA A 467 1.43 -2.25 -17.35
N GLY A 468 1.07 -2.57 -16.12
CA GLY A 468 2.04 -3.08 -15.14
C GLY A 468 2.29 -4.54 -15.46
N THR A 469 3.52 -5.03 -15.34
CA THR A 469 3.88 -6.40 -15.70
C THR A 469 4.69 -7.09 -14.62
N THR A 470 4.47 -8.39 -14.46
CA THR A 470 5.38 -9.29 -13.72
C THR A 470 5.74 -10.49 -14.59
N GLU A 471 6.89 -11.10 -14.31
CA GLU A 471 7.36 -12.30 -14.99
C GLU A 471 7.16 -13.51 -14.07
N VAL A 472 6.27 -14.41 -14.46
CA VAL A 472 5.95 -15.61 -13.70
C VAL A 472 6.81 -16.76 -14.18
N ALA A 473 7.48 -17.42 -13.24
CA ALA A 473 8.20 -18.65 -13.47
C ALA A 473 7.38 -19.85 -12.95
N VAL A 474 7.21 -20.86 -13.80
CA VAL A 474 6.64 -22.15 -13.43
C VAL A 474 7.74 -23.21 -13.48
N LEU A 475 7.97 -23.88 -12.35
CA LEU A 475 8.95 -24.95 -12.24
C LEU A 475 8.30 -26.26 -12.74
N PRO A 476 8.91 -26.95 -13.72
CA PRO A 476 8.42 -28.26 -14.12
C PRO A 476 8.56 -29.21 -12.92
N ASP A 477 7.54 -30.00 -12.69
CA ASP A 477 7.62 -31.16 -11.81
C ASP A 477 7.87 -32.38 -12.70
N PRO A 478 9.04 -33.04 -12.68
CA PRO A 478 9.32 -34.26 -13.44
C PRO A 478 9.15 -35.54 -12.60
N SER A 479 9.20 -35.46 -11.27
CA SER A 479 9.06 -36.59 -10.34
C SER A 479 7.60 -36.92 -10.07
N ALA A 480 7.35 -38.10 -9.51
CA ALA A 480 6.09 -38.39 -8.83
C ALA A 480 6.40 -38.46 -7.33
N PRO A 481 5.41 -38.36 -6.43
CA PRO A 481 5.65 -38.35 -4.99
C PRO A 481 6.42 -39.58 -4.52
N SER A 482 7.40 -39.37 -3.64
CA SER A 482 8.10 -40.46 -2.98
C SER A 482 7.26 -40.99 -1.82
N VAL A 483 6.56 -42.10 -2.05
CA VAL A 483 5.70 -42.74 -1.05
C VAL A 483 6.52 -43.62 -0.11
N THR A 484 6.35 -43.42 1.19
CA THR A 484 6.87 -44.29 2.24
C THR A 484 5.72 -45.10 2.83
N ALA A 485 5.69 -46.40 2.53
CA ALA A 485 4.72 -47.30 3.13
C ALA A 485 5.10 -47.62 4.59
N PRO A 486 4.12 -47.89 5.47
CA PRO A 486 4.38 -48.39 6.82
C PRO A 486 5.12 -49.73 6.78
N LEU A 487 5.81 -50.05 7.88
CA LEU A 487 6.41 -51.36 8.07
C LEU A 487 5.35 -52.47 7.95
N PRO A 488 5.72 -53.66 7.43
CA PRO A 488 4.83 -54.80 7.33
C PRO A 488 4.11 -55.07 8.65
N LEU A 489 2.79 -55.20 8.59
CA LEU A 489 1.95 -55.43 9.75
C LEU A 489 1.66 -56.92 9.90
N THR A 490 1.86 -57.44 11.11
CA THR A 490 1.36 -58.76 11.49
C THR A 490 0.27 -58.57 12.54
N VAL A 491 -0.92 -59.06 12.23
CA VAL A 491 -2.08 -59.02 13.15
C VAL A 491 -2.70 -60.39 13.22
N HIS A 492 -3.44 -60.61 14.28
CA HIS A 492 -4.24 -61.81 14.43
C HIS A 492 -5.63 -61.61 13.87
N GLN A 493 -6.26 -62.71 13.46
CA GLN A 493 -7.66 -62.70 13.04
C GLN A 493 -8.59 -62.16 14.14
N THR A 494 -9.55 -61.32 13.76
CA THR A 494 -10.58 -60.74 14.66
C THR A 494 -11.97 -60.70 14.02
N ALA A 495 -12.11 -61.14 12.77
CA ALA A 495 -13.36 -61.14 12.02
C ALA A 495 -13.52 -62.44 11.21
N CYS A 496 -14.76 -62.81 10.90
CA CYS A 496 -15.07 -63.90 9.99
C CYS A 496 -15.12 -63.37 8.55
N CYS A 497 -14.31 -63.94 7.66
CA CYS A 497 -14.22 -63.48 6.27
C CYS A 497 -14.47 -64.65 5.33
N GLY A 498 -15.76 -64.95 5.14
CA GLY A 498 -16.17 -66.20 4.52
C GLY A 498 -15.85 -67.39 5.43
N THR A 499 -15.27 -68.45 4.87
CA THR A 499 -14.83 -69.66 5.60
C THR A 499 -13.41 -69.53 6.16
N SER A 500 -12.71 -68.44 5.86
CA SER A 500 -11.36 -68.17 6.33
C SER A 500 -11.43 -67.12 7.45
N GLY A 501 -10.65 -67.31 8.52
CA GLY A 501 -10.47 -66.25 9.52
C GLY A 501 -9.80 -65.03 8.89
N GLY A 502 -10.14 -63.83 9.36
CA GLY A 502 -9.62 -62.59 8.80
C GLY A 502 -9.65 -61.42 9.77
N VAL A 503 -9.37 -60.24 9.25
CA VAL A 503 -9.37 -58.98 10.01
C VAL A 503 -9.86 -57.84 9.12
N THR A 504 -10.55 -56.88 9.72
CA THR A 504 -10.99 -55.64 9.06
C THR A 504 -10.40 -54.44 9.80
N GLY A 505 -10.31 -53.28 9.16
CA GLY A 505 -9.87 -52.06 9.84
C GLY A 505 -10.76 -51.71 11.04
N ALA A 506 -12.08 -51.96 10.92
CA ALA A 506 -13.05 -51.77 11.99
C ALA A 506 -12.81 -52.67 13.23
N THR A 507 -12.22 -53.86 13.05
CA THR A 507 -11.97 -54.83 14.12
C THR A 507 -10.52 -54.83 14.62
N SER A 508 -9.64 -54.00 14.03
CA SER A 508 -8.24 -53.89 14.43
C SER A 508 -7.72 -52.46 14.28
N ALA A 509 -7.53 -51.79 15.42
CA ALA A 509 -6.92 -50.45 15.46
C ALA A 509 -5.51 -50.42 14.85
N ALA A 510 -4.78 -51.54 14.89
CA ALA A 510 -3.47 -51.68 14.26
C ALA A 510 -3.58 -51.70 12.72
N LEU A 511 -4.60 -52.36 12.16
CA LEU A 511 -4.84 -52.37 10.72
C LEU A 511 -5.35 -51.02 10.23
N SER A 512 -6.29 -50.39 10.93
CA SER A 512 -6.77 -49.05 10.57
C SER A 512 -5.63 -48.02 10.60
N SER A 513 -4.79 -48.04 11.64
CA SER A 513 -3.58 -47.20 11.71
C SER A 513 -2.58 -47.49 10.58
N PHE A 514 -2.47 -48.75 10.15
CA PHE A 514 -1.61 -49.12 9.03
C PHE A 514 -2.15 -48.60 7.68
N LEU A 515 -3.46 -48.72 7.44
CA LEU A 515 -4.09 -48.24 6.20
C LEU A 515 -3.99 -46.72 6.06
N ALA A 516 -3.99 -45.97 7.16
CA ALA A 516 -3.79 -44.51 7.18
C ALA A 516 -2.32 -44.08 7.41
N GLY A 517 -1.39 -45.03 7.55
CA GLY A 517 -0.05 -44.75 8.07
C GLY A 517 1.00 -44.38 7.02
N ALA A 518 0.64 -44.40 5.73
CA ALA A 518 1.58 -44.06 4.67
C ALA A 518 1.80 -42.54 4.61
N THR A 519 3.00 -42.15 4.23
CA THR A 519 3.34 -40.74 3.98
C THR A 519 3.93 -40.59 2.59
N ALA A 520 3.83 -39.39 2.04
CA ALA A 520 4.50 -39.03 0.80
C ALA A 520 5.23 -37.71 0.97
N THR A 521 6.35 -37.58 0.28
CA THR A 521 7.08 -36.31 0.14
C THR A 521 7.28 -36.04 -1.34
N ASP A 522 7.11 -34.79 -1.73
CA ASP A 522 7.42 -34.30 -3.07
C ASP A 522 8.13 -32.95 -2.97
N ASP A 523 9.06 -32.69 -3.89
CA ASP A 523 9.88 -31.47 -3.87
C ASP A 523 9.06 -30.23 -4.29
N CYS A 524 7.99 -30.43 -5.06
CA CYS A 524 7.16 -29.39 -5.64
C CYS A 524 5.77 -29.29 -4.99
N ASP A 525 5.23 -30.41 -4.53
CA ASP A 525 3.95 -30.49 -3.81
C ASP A 525 4.14 -30.79 -2.32
N PRO A 526 3.94 -29.80 -1.42
CA PRO A 526 4.10 -30.03 0.01
C PRO A 526 3.00 -30.90 0.62
N ASP A 527 1.87 -31.13 -0.07
CA ASP A 527 0.75 -31.94 0.42
C ASP A 527 0.16 -32.84 -0.69
N PRO A 528 0.89 -33.89 -1.13
CA PRO A 528 0.40 -34.79 -2.15
C PRO A 528 -0.91 -35.46 -1.72
N ALA A 529 -1.89 -35.50 -2.62
CA ALA A 529 -3.22 -36.04 -2.33
C ALA A 529 -3.18 -37.57 -2.19
N GLU A 530 -3.69 -38.09 -1.08
CA GLU A 530 -3.84 -39.53 -0.87
C GLU A 530 -4.92 -40.12 -1.79
N LEU A 531 -4.58 -41.20 -2.49
CA LEU A 531 -5.51 -41.98 -3.32
C LEU A 531 -5.97 -43.25 -2.58
N PRO A 532 -7.11 -43.86 -2.98
CA PRO A 532 -7.58 -45.09 -2.35
C PRO A 532 -6.50 -46.16 -2.26
N VAL A 533 -6.28 -46.70 -1.06
CA VAL A 533 -5.35 -47.80 -0.79
C VAL A 533 -5.84 -49.07 -1.46
N LEU A 534 -4.94 -49.87 -2.04
CA LEU A 534 -5.28 -51.13 -2.69
C LEU A 534 -4.78 -52.34 -1.89
N ALA A 535 -5.66 -53.25 -1.50
CA ALA A 535 -5.32 -54.55 -0.93
C ALA A 535 -5.54 -55.65 -1.97
N GLY A 536 -4.50 -56.40 -2.33
CA GLY A 536 -4.60 -57.42 -3.38
C GLY A 536 -5.06 -56.87 -4.75
N GLY A 537 -4.88 -55.56 -4.99
CA GLY A 537 -5.34 -54.86 -6.21
C GLY A 537 -6.77 -54.32 -6.16
N VAL A 538 -7.49 -54.48 -5.05
CA VAL A 538 -8.86 -53.95 -4.84
C VAL A 538 -8.84 -52.85 -3.79
N GLU A 539 -9.69 -51.83 -3.92
CA GLU A 539 -9.77 -50.75 -2.94
C GLU A 539 -10.08 -51.27 -1.53
N ALA A 540 -9.20 -50.91 -0.60
CA ALA A 540 -9.34 -51.25 0.81
C ALA A 540 -10.10 -50.14 1.54
N THR A 541 -11.13 -50.53 2.27
CA THR A 541 -11.87 -49.69 3.20
C THR A 541 -11.77 -50.30 4.61
N GLU A 542 -12.29 -49.59 5.61
CA GLU A 542 -12.38 -50.10 6.99
C GLU A 542 -13.18 -51.40 7.11
N THR A 543 -14.03 -51.71 6.12
CA THR A 543 -14.81 -52.96 6.05
C THR A 543 -14.20 -54.02 5.13
N THR A 544 -13.15 -53.69 4.39
CA THR A 544 -12.46 -54.68 3.54
C THR A 544 -11.85 -55.73 4.42
N CYS A 545 -12.16 -57.00 4.15
CA CYS A 545 -11.55 -58.08 4.88
C CYS A 545 -10.22 -58.51 4.27
N PHE A 546 -9.21 -58.56 5.13
CA PHE A 546 -7.95 -59.23 4.91
C PHE A 546 -8.07 -60.67 5.40
N GLU A 547 -8.16 -61.61 4.46
CA GLU A 547 -8.14 -63.03 4.77
C GLU A 547 -6.80 -63.46 5.38
N SER A 548 -6.83 -64.58 6.07
CA SER A 548 -5.64 -65.25 6.60
C SER A 548 -4.53 -65.41 5.56
N GLY A 549 -3.28 -65.18 5.97
CA GLY A 549 -2.13 -65.18 5.08
C GLY A 549 -1.62 -63.77 4.80
N SER A 550 -0.74 -63.65 3.79
CA SER A 550 -0.10 -62.38 3.45
C SER A 550 -0.79 -61.71 2.28
N THR A 551 -1.32 -60.51 2.51
CA THR A 551 -1.96 -59.67 1.49
C THR A 551 -1.05 -58.46 1.20
N PRO A 552 -0.65 -58.24 -0.07
CA PRO A 552 0.06 -57.03 -0.44
C PRO A 552 -0.88 -55.83 -0.40
N VAL A 553 -0.39 -54.72 0.15
CA VAL A 553 -1.11 -53.44 0.24
C VAL A 553 -0.30 -52.37 -0.45
N THR A 554 -0.90 -51.70 -1.43
CA THR A 554 -0.30 -50.64 -2.21
C THR A 554 -0.91 -49.29 -1.82
N PHE A 555 -0.05 -48.40 -1.33
CA PHE A 555 -0.36 -47.01 -1.01
C PHE A 555 -0.02 -46.14 -2.22
N ARG A 556 -0.86 -45.14 -2.49
CA ARG A 556 -0.74 -44.30 -3.68
C ARG A 556 -1.00 -42.84 -3.30
N PHE A 557 -0.16 -41.94 -3.81
CA PHE A 557 -0.31 -40.50 -3.64
C PHE A 557 -0.18 -39.84 -5.00
N GLN A 558 -0.97 -38.79 -5.23
CA GLN A 558 -0.97 -38.02 -6.46
C GLN A 558 -0.51 -36.58 -6.17
N ASP A 559 0.50 -36.10 -6.89
CA ASP A 559 0.90 -34.69 -6.83
C ASP A 559 -0.10 -33.79 -7.58
N ALA A 560 0.04 -32.47 -7.39
CA ALA A 560 -0.73 -31.46 -8.11
C ALA A 560 -0.55 -31.51 -9.64
N SER A 561 0.57 -32.03 -10.17
CA SER A 561 0.80 -32.23 -11.60
C SER A 561 0.05 -33.45 -12.17
N GLY A 562 -0.51 -34.28 -11.28
CA GLY A 562 -1.35 -35.43 -11.58
C GLY A 562 -0.59 -36.76 -11.63
N LYS A 563 0.68 -36.83 -11.26
CA LYS A 563 1.43 -38.09 -11.27
C LYS A 563 1.28 -38.84 -9.98
N VAL A 564 1.35 -40.17 -10.09
CA VAL A 564 1.07 -41.07 -8.98
C VAL A 564 2.34 -41.79 -8.55
N GLY A 565 2.74 -41.55 -7.30
CA GLY A 565 3.74 -42.34 -6.60
C GLY A 565 3.07 -43.53 -5.91
N SER A 566 3.79 -44.64 -5.74
CA SER A 566 3.27 -45.79 -5.01
C SER A 566 4.35 -46.54 -4.25
N ALA A 567 4.00 -47.05 -3.07
CA ALA A 567 4.81 -48.00 -2.32
C ALA A 567 3.93 -49.14 -1.81
N SER A 568 4.52 -50.33 -1.68
CA SER A 568 3.80 -51.49 -1.18
C SER A 568 4.39 -51.99 0.13
N SER A 569 3.50 -52.44 1.00
CA SER A 569 3.81 -53.18 2.22
C SER A 569 2.90 -54.42 2.28
N SER A 570 2.97 -55.21 3.33
CA SER A 570 2.17 -56.43 3.46
C SER A 570 1.49 -56.49 4.82
N VAL A 571 0.23 -56.91 4.81
CA VAL A 571 -0.49 -57.31 6.02
C VAL A 571 -0.48 -58.83 6.06
N THR A 572 0.07 -59.39 7.13
CA THR A 572 0.03 -60.83 7.39
C THR A 572 -0.95 -61.09 8.52
N VAL A 573 -2.02 -61.80 8.19
CA VAL A 573 -3.04 -62.21 9.14
C VAL A 573 -2.71 -63.61 9.60
N ARG A 574 -2.40 -63.76 10.88
CA ARG A 574 -2.17 -65.06 11.51
C ARG A 574 -3.51 -65.66 11.94
N LEU A 575 -3.76 -66.90 11.50
CA LEU A 575 -4.85 -67.72 12.01
C LEU A 575 -4.55 -68.14 13.44
N PHE A 576 -5.61 -68.25 14.25
CA PHE A 576 -5.56 -68.91 15.54
C PHE A 576 -6.40 -70.18 15.49
N GLY A 577 -5.81 -71.29 15.93
CA GLY A 577 -6.49 -72.58 16.10
C GLY A 577 -6.67 -73.41 14.83
N ASP A 578 -5.82 -73.16 13.83
CA ASP A 578 -5.39 -74.18 12.87
C ASP A 578 -4.44 -75.13 13.62
N LEU A 579 -5.02 -76.09 14.34
CA LEU A 579 -4.33 -77.02 15.23
C LEU A 579 -3.77 -78.22 14.46
N ASP A 580 -4.29 -78.52 13.27
CA ASP A 580 -3.75 -79.55 12.39
C ASP A 580 -2.78 -79.02 11.31
N LEU A 581 -2.56 -77.71 11.27
CA LEU A 581 -1.61 -76.98 10.41
C LEU A 581 -1.92 -77.11 8.92
N ASP A 582 -3.21 -77.26 8.56
CA ASP A 582 -3.65 -77.38 7.17
C ASP A 582 -3.89 -76.02 6.49
N GLY A 583 -3.74 -74.93 7.23
CA GLY A 583 -3.92 -73.55 6.78
C GLY A 583 -5.36 -73.05 6.90
N ARG A 584 -6.25 -73.78 7.57
CA ARG A 584 -7.67 -73.43 7.78
C ARG A 584 -8.02 -73.58 9.25
N VAL A 585 -9.15 -72.99 9.63
CA VAL A 585 -9.79 -73.28 10.92
C VAL A 585 -11.12 -73.94 10.63
N ASP A 586 -11.19 -75.25 10.79
CA ASP A 586 -12.32 -76.07 10.39
C ASP A 586 -12.68 -77.15 11.45
N PRO A 587 -13.70 -78.00 11.21
CA PRO A 587 -14.09 -79.02 12.17
C PRO A 587 -13.00 -80.03 12.54
N ALA A 588 -11.96 -80.22 11.72
CA ALA A 588 -10.82 -81.09 12.01
C ALA A 588 -9.96 -80.54 13.16
N ASP A 589 -9.79 -79.22 13.24
CA ASP A 589 -9.14 -78.57 14.38
C ASP A 589 -9.89 -78.79 15.69
N MET A 590 -11.23 -78.79 15.63
CA MET A 590 -12.07 -79.12 16.78
C MET A 590 -11.89 -80.58 17.22
N VAL A 591 -11.55 -81.50 16.30
CA VAL A 591 -11.23 -82.90 16.64
C VAL A 591 -9.87 -82.99 17.32
N VAL A 592 -8.86 -82.23 16.87
CA VAL A 592 -7.56 -82.13 17.55
C VAL A 592 -7.75 -81.57 18.97
N LEU A 593 -8.55 -80.51 19.11
CA LEU A 593 -8.83 -79.92 20.41
C LEU A 593 -9.67 -80.82 21.33
N GLN A 594 -10.67 -81.49 20.79
CA GLN A 594 -11.46 -82.47 21.54
C GLN A 594 -10.58 -83.63 22.03
N SER A 595 -9.61 -84.06 21.23
CA SER A 595 -8.63 -85.07 21.61
C SER A 595 -7.74 -84.60 22.75
N PHE A 596 -7.34 -83.33 22.75
CA PHE A 596 -6.63 -82.68 23.86
C PHE A 596 -7.45 -82.67 25.16
N PHE A 597 -8.71 -82.21 25.12
CA PHE A 597 -9.58 -82.18 26.29
C PHE A 597 -9.94 -83.57 26.84
N ASN A 598 -10.16 -84.55 25.96
CA ASN A 598 -10.41 -85.93 26.37
C ASN A 598 -9.20 -86.56 27.08
N PHE A 599 -7.98 -86.17 26.70
CA PHE A 599 -6.75 -86.60 27.37
C PHE A 599 -6.61 -85.95 28.75
N ALA A 600 -6.88 -84.64 28.86
CA ALA A 600 -6.85 -83.88 30.12
C ALA A 600 -7.94 -84.30 31.12
N ALA A 601 -9.07 -84.85 30.66
CA ALA A 601 -10.19 -85.30 31.48
C ALA A 601 -10.06 -86.73 32.06
N SER A 602 -8.97 -87.45 31.78
CA SER A 602 -8.73 -88.79 32.34
C SER A 602 -8.47 -88.75 33.86
N PRO A 603 -9.21 -89.51 34.70
CA PRO A 603 -9.01 -89.51 36.14
C PRO A 603 -7.60 -89.98 36.53
N GLY A 604 -6.84 -89.12 37.23
CA GLY A 604 -5.51 -89.44 37.76
C GLY A 604 -4.33 -88.82 36.99
N THR A 605 -4.58 -88.21 35.83
CA THR A 605 -3.61 -87.37 35.13
C THR A 605 -3.89 -85.90 35.43
N PRO A 606 -2.88 -85.10 35.83
CA PRO A 606 -3.06 -83.65 35.97
C PRO A 606 -3.54 -83.05 34.63
N PRO A 607 -4.29 -81.94 34.64
CA PRO A 607 -4.90 -81.35 33.44
C PRO A 607 -3.92 -80.88 32.35
N PHE A 608 -2.61 -81.10 32.53
CA PHE A 608 -1.52 -80.72 31.62
C PHE A 608 -0.66 -81.92 31.16
N ALA A 609 -1.12 -83.16 31.35
CA ALA A 609 -0.34 -84.35 30.95
C ALA A 609 -0.55 -84.78 29.49
N ALA A 610 -1.17 -83.95 28.64
CA ALA A 610 -1.10 -84.15 27.20
C ALA A 610 0.39 -84.15 26.76
N PRO A 611 0.77 -84.89 25.69
CA PRO A 611 2.13 -84.78 25.16
C PRO A 611 2.51 -83.30 24.99
N GLU A 612 3.71 -82.89 25.40
CA GLU A 612 4.12 -81.46 25.35
C GLU A 612 3.90 -80.85 23.95
N SER A 613 4.06 -81.66 22.90
CA SER A 613 3.78 -81.28 21.50
C SER A 613 2.31 -81.00 21.15
N MET A 614 1.36 -81.35 22.01
CA MET A 614 -0.09 -81.10 21.82
C MET A 614 -0.62 -79.99 22.73
N ALA A 615 0.12 -79.61 23.77
CA ALA A 615 -0.27 -78.61 24.76
C ALA A 615 0.35 -77.23 24.49
N ASP A 616 1.48 -77.20 23.77
CA ASP A 616 2.12 -76.01 23.22
C ASP A 616 1.38 -75.58 21.94
N LEU A 617 0.35 -74.77 22.12
CA LEU A 617 -0.51 -74.26 21.05
C LEU A 617 0.18 -73.13 20.26
N THR A 618 1.14 -72.45 20.88
CA THR A 618 1.96 -71.41 20.26
C THR A 618 3.13 -71.96 19.43
N HIS A 619 3.42 -73.26 19.56
CA HIS A 619 4.52 -73.99 18.93
C HIS A 619 5.91 -73.40 19.26
N ASP A 620 6.10 -72.89 20.48
CA ASP A 620 7.35 -72.30 20.94
C ASP A 620 8.23 -73.25 21.78
N ALA A 621 7.81 -74.51 21.86
CA ALA A 621 8.37 -75.61 22.65
C ALA A 621 8.23 -75.45 24.17
N ALA A 622 7.38 -74.54 24.64
CA ALA A 622 6.96 -74.44 26.04
C ALA A 622 5.44 -74.58 26.16
N VAL A 623 4.98 -75.10 27.30
CA VAL A 623 3.56 -75.07 27.66
C VAL A 623 3.40 -74.00 28.74
N ASP A 624 2.87 -72.85 28.37
CA ASP A 624 2.87 -71.66 29.20
C ASP A 624 1.54 -70.87 29.12
N PRO A 625 1.39 -69.75 29.84
CA PRO A 625 0.16 -68.96 29.81
C PRO A 625 -0.24 -68.43 28.42
N ALA A 626 0.68 -68.31 27.46
CA ALA A 626 0.39 -67.88 26.09
C ALA A 626 -0.44 -68.93 25.33
N ASP A 627 -0.22 -70.22 25.59
CA ASP A 627 -1.04 -71.30 25.02
C ASP A 627 -2.49 -71.23 25.51
N MET A 628 -2.69 -70.90 26.80
CA MET A 628 -4.03 -70.72 27.37
C MET A 628 -4.76 -69.49 26.79
N VAL A 629 -4.02 -68.43 26.45
CA VAL A 629 -4.56 -67.26 25.74
C VAL A 629 -4.95 -67.63 24.31
N GLN A 630 -4.17 -68.46 23.63
CA GLN A 630 -4.46 -68.96 22.30
C GLN A 630 -5.70 -69.85 22.28
N LEU A 631 -5.84 -70.74 23.27
CA LEU A 631 -7.02 -71.58 23.48
C LEU A 631 -8.29 -70.75 23.74
N GLN A 632 -8.22 -69.73 24.61
CA GLN A 632 -9.33 -68.82 24.87
C GLN A 632 -9.73 -68.02 23.62
N SER A 633 -8.74 -67.57 22.85
CA SER A 633 -8.97 -66.82 21.59
C SER A 633 -9.63 -67.71 20.53
N PHE A 634 -9.25 -68.99 20.46
CA PHE A 634 -9.89 -69.98 19.61
C PHE A 634 -11.36 -70.21 19.99
N PHE A 635 -11.68 -70.40 21.28
CA PHE A 635 -13.08 -70.56 21.71
C PHE A 635 -13.94 -69.35 21.37
N ASN A 636 -13.40 -68.14 21.57
CA ASN A 636 -14.10 -66.90 21.22
C ASN A 636 -14.35 -66.82 19.70
N PHE A 637 -13.40 -67.27 18.87
CA PHE A 637 -13.56 -67.34 17.42
C PHE A 637 -14.55 -68.41 16.97
N ALA A 638 -14.43 -69.64 17.49
CA ALA A 638 -15.31 -70.75 17.12
C ALA A 638 -16.78 -70.46 17.47
N VAL A 639 -17.05 -69.81 18.61
CA VAL A 639 -18.41 -69.38 18.99
C VAL A 639 -18.94 -68.27 18.08
N ALA A 640 -18.08 -67.37 17.60
CA ALA A 640 -18.49 -66.23 16.78
C ALA A 640 -18.64 -66.55 15.28
N CYS A 641 -17.85 -67.50 14.75
CA CYS A 641 -17.75 -67.76 13.32
C CYS A 641 -18.22 -69.17 12.88
N LEU A 642 -18.23 -70.17 13.77
CA LEU A 642 -18.53 -71.57 13.44
C LEU A 642 -19.85 -72.10 14.06
N ALA A 643 -20.53 -71.29 14.89
CA ALA A 643 -21.87 -71.61 15.39
C ALA A 643 -22.93 -71.22 14.34
N PRO A 644 -23.86 -72.12 13.96
CA PRO A 644 -24.89 -71.85 12.96
C PRO A 644 -25.92 -70.79 13.36
#